data_AF-A0A804PCU4-F1
#
_entry.id   AF-A0A804PCU4-F1
#
_cell.length_a   1.000
_cell.length_b   1.000
_cell.length_c   1.000
_cell.angle_alpha   90.00
_cell.angle_beta   90.00
_cell.angle_gamma   90.00
#
_symmetry.space_group_name_H-M   'P 1'
#
loop_
_entity.id
_entity.type
_entity.pdbx_description
1 polymer ?
#
loop_
_entity_poly.entity_id
_entity_poly.type
_entity_poly.pdbx_seq_one_letter_code
_entity_poly.pdbx_strand_id
1 'polypeptide(L)'
;MEREDADGALDSWAQFCTLSNELLAGDGDLAVGPRLAPVVGDLCTRGLATLVRDYFLHSLEETFRNHAVKKFWQHFHPYCSASTVDRIKFCVKEHWPEEILSKALEDICLERGYQEKCVLVLVQVLQSYEDRMPRKKIKEVVCSSSLMPRYQLMVSSVLLTTLPLSFPDILNIYFKKKLEELNSIMAGSYESDQLVDHEPFQRSNTSDWHSGMDIDGSEVSENSSLVKNIGKVVRDLRCIGFTSMTEDAYSSAIIWLLKSKVYELAGDDYRVSVLWCVKKWIQAVPLQFLHALLTYLGDSVDHGSGSSGLKSPLASRPSSFPGIGVPSEALVRWHMRLEYFAYETLQDLRIGKLFEIIVDYPESSPAIEDLKLCLEYTGQHSKLVDSFISSLRYRLLTAGASTNDILHQYVSTIKALRTIDPTGVFLEAVGEPIRDYLRGRKDTIKCIVTMLTDGSGGSGSGTGNAGDNLLEELNRDAENQENADYDDHANIDEKQAWLNSESWEPDPVEADPLKGNRNRRKVDILGLMVSIIGSKDQLVNEYRVMLAEKLLNKSDFEIDSDIRTLELLKIHFGESSMQKCEIMLNDLIDSKRTNSNIKTSLLKSSQTVPGQEEAEVSHDVLDATIISSNFWPPIQTEMTFGPRVA
;
A
#
# COMPACT_ATOMS: atom_id res chain seq x y z
N MET A 1 -44.95 -71.13 6.68
CA MET A 1 -44.38 -70.37 5.55
C MET A 1 -44.24 -68.89 5.83
N GLU A 2 -45.28 -68.03 5.85
CA GLU A 2 -45.08 -66.58 6.07
C GLU A 2 -44.53 -66.21 7.48
N ARG A 3 -44.87 -66.97 8.53
CA ARG A 3 -44.31 -66.75 9.88
C ARG A 3 -42.86 -67.23 10.03
N GLU A 4 -42.50 -68.35 9.43
CA GLU A 4 -41.13 -68.90 9.48
C GLU A 4 -40.14 -68.03 8.69
N ASP A 5 -40.59 -67.39 7.61
CA ASP A 5 -39.78 -66.47 6.82
C ASP A 5 -39.58 -65.12 7.51
N ALA A 6 -40.54 -64.70 8.35
CA ALA A 6 -40.42 -63.51 9.19
C ALA A 6 -39.48 -63.74 10.39
N ASP A 7 -39.57 -64.90 11.05
CA ASP A 7 -38.68 -65.26 12.17
C ASP A 7 -37.23 -65.38 11.70
N GLY A 8 -36.98 -65.98 10.53
CA GLY A 8 -35.64 -66.05 9.93
C GLY A 8 -35.06 -64.68 9.55
N ALA A 9 -35.89 -63.74 9.08
CA ALA A 9 -35.45 -62.37 8.80
C ALA A 9 -35.08 -61.59 10.09
N LEU A 10 -35.82 -61.82 11.18
CA LEU A 10 -35.53 -61.20 12.49
C LEU A 10 -34.24 -61.75 13.09
N ASP A 11 -33.98 -63.05 12.96
CA ASP A 11 -32.73 -63.68 13.42
C ASP A 11 -31.52 -63.17 12.62
N SER A 12 -31.63 -63.09 11.28
CA SER A 12 -30.59 -62.49 10.43
C SER A 12 -30.36 -61.00 10.77
N TRP A 13 -31.42 -60.24 11.05
CA TRP A 13 -31.30 -58.83 11.45
C TRP A 13 -30.64 -58.66 12.82
N ALA A 14 -31.01 -59.49 13.81
CA ALA A 14 -30.40 -59.48 15.13
C ALA A 14 -28.91 -59.82 15.06
N GLN A 15 -28.55 -60.85 14.28
CA GLN A 15 -27.16 -61.23 14.01
C GLN A 15 -26.39 -60.10 13.33
N PHE A 16 -26.99 -59.42 12.35
CA PHE A 16 -26.39 -58.26 11.69
C PHE A 16 -26.11 -57.13 12.68
N CYS A 17 -27.05 -56.81 13.58
CA CYS A 17 -26.87 -55.79 14.60
C CYS A 17 -25.73 -56.14 15.57
N THR A 18 -25.65 -57.40 16.02
CA THR A 18 -24.57 -57.84 16.92
C THR A 18 -23.21 -57.81 16.25
N LEU A 19 -23.10 -58.29 15.01
CA LEU A 19 -21.84 -58.31 14.25
C LEU A 19 -21.40 -56.88 13.87
N SER A 20 -22.35 -55.99 13.59
CA SER A 20 -22.07 -54.57 13.33
C SER A 20 -21.53 -53.90 14.59
N ASN A 21 -22.14 -54.15 15.75
CA ASN A 21 -21.64 -53.60 17.03
C ASN A 21 -20.28 -54.19 17.42
N GLU A 22 -20.04 -55.49 17.18
CA GLU A 22 -18.73 -56.16 17.38
C GLU A 22 -17.65 -55.54 16.49
N LEU A 23 -17.99 -55.25 15.23
CA LEU A 23 -17.09 -54.58 14.27
C LEU A 23 -16.79 -53.12 14.67
N LEU A 24 -17.73 -52.42 15.33
CA LEU A 24 -17.57 -51.02 15.74
C LEU A 24 -16.98 -50.84 17.15
N ALA A 25 -17.03 -51.87 18.01
CA ALA A 25 -16.58 -51.82 19.40
C ALA A 25 -15.05 -51.85 19.60
N GLY A 26 -14.27 -52.04 18.53
CA GLY A 26 -12.91 -51.51 18.46
C GLY A 26 -11.80 -52.29 19.19
N ASP A 27 -11.59 -53.57 18.86
CA ASP A 27 -10.29 -54.24 19.09
C ASP A 27 -9.40 -54.27 17.83
N GLY A 28 -9.80 -53.57 16.76
CA GLY A 28 -9.06 -53.57 15.49
C GLY A 28 -9.24 -54.85 14.66
N ASP A 29 -10.08 -55.78 15.10
CA ASP A 29 -10.28 -57.06 14.44
C ASP A 29 -11.27 -56.97 13.28
N LEU A 30 -10.75 -56.82 12.06
CA LEU A 30 -11.53 -56.87 10.83
C LEU A 30 -11.98 -58.30 10.47
N ALA A 31 -11.63 -59.33 11.26
CA ALA A 31 -12.03 -60.72 11.02
C ALA A 31 -13.54 -60.99 11.21
N VAL A 32 -14.30 -60.01 11.70
CA VAL A 32 -15.77 -60.04 11.72
C VAL A 32 -16.36 -59.87 10.31
N GLY A 33 -15.62 -59.27 9.38
CA GLY A 33 -16.08 -59.02 7.99
C GLY A 33 -16.56 -60.27 7.24
N PRO A 34 -15.79 -61.38 7.21
CA PRO A 34 -16.23 -62.65 6.63
C PRO A 34 -17.50 -63.24 7.28
N ARG A 35 -17.73 -63.00 8.58
CA ARG A 35 -18.95 -63.42 9.30
C ARG A 35 -20.16 -62.56 8.94
N LEU A 36 -19.93 -61.31 8.54
CA LEU A 36 -20.96 -60.35 8.11
C LEU A 36 -21.51 -60.69 6.70
N ALA A 37 -20.68 -61.28 5.83
CA ALA A 37 -21.04 -61.59 4.45
C ALA A 37 -22.29 -62.47 4.25
N PRO A 38 -22.46 -63.63 4.93
CA PRO A 38 -23.65 -64.45 4.76
C PRO A 38 -24.94 -63.76 5.27
N VAL A 39 -24.84 -63.01 6.36
CA VAL A 39 -25.97 -62.32 6.99
C VAL A 39 -26.45 -61.14 6.14
N VAL A 40 -25.52 -60.31 5.65
CA VAL A 40 -25.85 -59.21 4.73
C VAL A 40 -26.39 -59.75 3.41
N GLY A 41 -25.87 -60.89 2.92
CA GLY A 41 -26.40 -61.57 1.74
C GLY A 41 -27.87 -61.96 1.90
N ASP A 42 -28.25 -62.59 3.02
CA ASP A 42 -29.64 -62.96 3.33
C ASP A 42 -30.57 -61.75 3.49
N LEU A 43 -30.10 -60.67 4.13
CA LEU A 43 -30.89 -59.44 4.25
C LEU A 43 -31.07 -58.73 2.89
N CYS A 44 -30.07 -58.80 2.02
CA CYS A 44 -30.14 -58.21 0.69
C CYS A 44 -31.04 -59.02 -0.27
N THR A 45 -31.09 -60.35 -0.18
CA THR A 45 -32.05 -61.17 -0.97
C THR A 45 -33.50 -60.87 -0.59
N ARG A 46 -33.73 -60.48 0.67
CA ARG A 46 -35.03 -60.04 1.21
C ARG A 46 -35.37 -58.57 0.90
N GLY A 47 -34.49 -57.83 0.21
CA GLY A 47 -34.73 -56.44 -0.17
C GLY A 47 -34.43 -55.40 0.92
N LEU A 48 -33.78 -55.78 2.02
CA LEU A 48 -33.49 -54.89 3.17
C LEU A 48 -32.13 -54.15 3.06
N ALA A 49 -31.58 -54.04 1.85
CA ALA A 49 -30.25 -53.46 1.62
C ALA A 49 -30.15 -51.98 2.05
N THR A 50 -31.24 -51.20 1.92
CA THR A 50 -31.29 -49.81 2.38
C THR A 50 -31.25 -49.72 3.90
N LEU A 51 -32.01 -50.57 4.59
CA LEU A 51 -32.07 -50.64 6.05
C LEU A 51 -30.72 -51.03 6.66
N VAL A 52 -30.04 -52.02 6.06
CA VAL A 52 -28.67 -52.44 6.44
C VAL A 52 -27.71 -51.27 6.41
N ARG A 53 -27.73 -50.46 5.34
CA ARG A 53 -26.86 -49.28 5.19
C ARG A 53 -27.18 -48.20 6.19
N ASP A 54 -28.45 -47.84 6.32
CA ASP A 54 -28.88 -46.71 7.15
C ASP A 54 -28.66 -47.03 8.63
N TYR A 55 -28.91 -48.26 9.06
CA TYR A 55 -28.58 -48.73 10.42
C TYR A 55 -27.07 -48.72 10.67
N PHE A 56 -26.26 -49.20 9.71
CA PHE A 56 -24.81 -49.23 9.86
C PHE A 56 -24.21 -47.82 9.95
N LEU A 57 -24.69 -46.89 9.11
CA LEU A 57 -24.31 -45.48 9.18
C LEU A 57 -24.74 -44.83 10.50
N HIS A 58 -25.96 -45.09 10.99
CA HIS A 58 -26.42 -44.60 12.29
C HIS A 58 -25.55 -45.12 13.44
N SER A 59 -25.21 -46.41 13.42
CA SER A 59 -24.35 -47.03 14.44
C SER A 59 -22.93 -46.47 14.41
N LEU A 60 -22.40 -46.19 13.22
CA LEU A 60 -21.14 -45.46 13.03
C LEU A 60 -21.21 -44.04 13.59
N GLU A 61 -22.29 -43.30 13.30
CA GLU A 61 -22.49 -41.94 13.78
C GLU A 61 -22.50 -41.88 15.31
N GLU A 62 -23.26 -42.77 15.95
CA GLU A 62 -23.38 -42.85 17.41
C GLU A 62 -22.03 -43.19 18.07
N THR A 63 -21.32 -44.17 17.50
CA THR A 63 -19.99 -44.57 17.98
C THR A 63 -18.98 -43.42 17.81
N PHE A 64 -18.97 -42.77 16.65
CA PHE A 64 -18.09 -41.63 16.36
C PHE A 64 -18.37 -40.45 17.29
N ARG A 65 -19.64 -40.12 17.53
CA ARG A 65 -20.06 -39.04 18.43
C ARG A 65 -19.67 -39.30 19.87
N ASN A 66 -19.91 -40.51 20.37
CA ASN A 66 -19.70 -40.86 21.77
C ASN A 66 -18.22 -41.07 22.13
N HIS A 67 -17.42 -41.58 21.19
CA HIS A 67 -16.00 -41.89 21.41
C HIS A 67 -15.09 -40.82 20.80
N ALA A 68 -15.05 -40.72 19.47
CA ALA A 68 -14.10 -39.89 18.72
C ALA A 68 -14.27 -38.39 18.97
N VAL A 69 -15.49 -37.89 18.79
CA VAL A 69 -15.80 -36.45 18.87
C VAL A 69 -15.64 -35.93 20.30
N LYS A 70 -16.12 -36.70 21.29
CA LYS A 70 -15.97 -36.36 22.70
C LYS A 70 -14.49 -36.30 23.10
N LYS A 71 -13.70 -37.30 22.70
CA LYS A 71 -12.25 -37.33 22.95
C LYS A 71 -11.54 -36.16 22.26
N PHE A 72 -11.87 -35.88 21.00
CA PHE A 72 -11.31 -34.77 20.23
C PHE A 72 -11.53 -33.41 20.93
N TRP A 73 -12.77 -33.10 21.33
CA TRP A 73 -13.06 -31.82 21.99
C TRP A 73 -12.55 -31.73 23.44
N GLN A 74 -12.36 -32.86 24.12
CA GLN A 74 -11.74 -32.88 25.46
C GLN A 74 -10.31 -32.31 25.45
N HIS A 75 -9.56 -32.49 24.36
CA HIS A 75 -8.22 -31.91 24.23
C HIS A 75 -8.22 -30.37 24.32
N PHE A 76 -9.29 -29.73 23.85
CA PHE A 76 -9.41 -28.27 23.82
C PHE A 76 -10.20 -27.68 25.00
N HIS A 77 -10.89 -28.52 25.78
CA HIS A 77 -11.71 -28.08 26.91
C HIS A 77 -10.96 -27.17 27.90
N PRO A 78 -9.69 -27.43 28.30
CA PRO A 78 -8.96 -26.55 29.22
C PRO A 78 -8.88 -25.10 28.71
N TYR A 79 -8.72 -24.90 27.41
CA TYR A 79 -8.68 -23.57 26.78
C TYR A 79 -10.07 -22.96 26.63
N CYS A 80 -11.06 -23.75 26.22
CA CYS A 80 -12.46 -23.30 26.13
C CYS A 80 -12.97 -22.78 27.48
N SER A 81 -12.60 -23.45 28.58
CA SER A 81 -12.99 -23.09 29.95
C SER A 81 -12.13 -22.00 30.61
N ALA A 82 -11.03 -21.57 29.99
CA ALA A 82 -10.10 -20.62 30.58
C ALA A 82 -10.59 -19.16 30.47
N SER A 83 -10.24 -18.34 31.46
CA SER A 83 -10.43 -16.89 31.43
C SER A 83 -9.61 -16.23 30.31
N THR A 84 -9.97 -15.03 29.86
CA THR A 84 -9.21 -14.29 28.83
C THR A 84 -7.72 -14.14 29.19
N VAL A 85 -7.41 -13.92 30.46
CA VAL A 85 -6.04 -13.78 30.97
C VAL A 85 -5.29 -15.12 30.92
N ASP A 86 -5.96 -16.23 31.23
CA ASP A 86 -5.35 -17.55 31.20
C ASP A 86 -5.20 -18.10 29.77
N ARG A 87 -6.11 -17.74 28.85
CA ARG A 87 -5.95 -18.01 27.41
C ARG A 87 -4.68 -17.37 26.85
N ILE A 88 -4.38 -16.13 27.25
CA ILE A 88 -3.12 -15.48 26.87
C ILE A 88 -1.92 -16.28 27.39
N LYS A 89 -1.95 -16.77 28.63
CA LYS A 89 -0.86 -17.63 29.17
C LYS A 89 -0.70 -18.94 28.38
N PHE A 90 -1.78 -19.55 27.90
CA PHE A 90 -1.70 -20.73 27.03
C PHE A 90 -1.05 -20.41 25.69
N CYS A 91 -1.28 -19.22 25.13
CA CYS A 91 -0.64 -18.78 23.89
C CYS A 91 0.85 -18.44 24.07
N VAL A 92 1.26 -17.93 25.24
CA VAL A 92 2.67 -17.64 25.57
C VAL A 92 3.47 -18.91 25.86
N LYS A 93 2.84 -19.98 26.36
CA LYS A 93 3.51 -21.29 26.49
C LYS A 93 3.82 -21.84 25.09
N GLU A 94 5.11 -21.89 24.75
CA GLU A 94 5.56 -21.99 23.36
C GLU A 94 5.14 -23.27 22.57
N HIS A 95 4.54 -24.28 23.19
CA HIS A 95 4.25 -25.56 22.53
C HIS A 95 2.79 -26.03 22.67
N TRP A 96 1.94 -25.26 23.37
CA TRP A 96 0.60 -25.73 23.75
C TRP A 96 -0.35 -25.95 22.56
N PRO A 97 -0.49 -25.03 21.58
CA PRO A 97 -1.38 -25.26 20.44
C PRO A 97 -0.88 -26.36 19.51
N GLU A 98 0.43 -26.51 19.34
CA GLU A 98 1.03 -27.42 18.37
C GLU A 98 0.93 -28.88 18.81
N GLU A 99 1.36 -29.20 20.03
CA GLU A 99 1.32 -30.57 20.54
C GLU A 99 -0.11 -31.06 20.70
N ILE A 100 -1.01 -30.20 21.16
CA ILE A 100 -2.40 -30.56 21.42
C ILE A 100 -3.19 -30.69 20.12
N LEU A 101 -3.04 -29.75 19.18
CA LEU A 101 -3.72 -29.83 17.88
C LEU A 101 -3.23 -31.04 17.09
N SER A 102 -1.91 -31.27 17.03
CA SER A 102 -1.34 -32.41 16.31
C SER A 102 -1.80 -33.73 16.91
N LYS A 103 -1.76 -33.86 18.25
CA LYS A 103 -2.22 -35.07 18.94
C LYS A 103 -3.72 -35.32 18.80
N ALA A 104 -4.54 -34.26 18.92
CA ALA A 104 -5.98 -34.37 18.73
C ALA A 104 -6.34 -34.77 17.29
N LEU A 105 -5.65 -34.21 16.29
CA LEU A 105 -5.82 -34.57 14.88
C LEU A 105 -5.36 -35.99 14.59
N GLU A 106 -4.25 -36.45 15.18
CA GLU A 106 -3.82 -37.84 15.06
C GLU A 106 -4.85 -38.81 15.62
N ASP A 107 -5.35 -38.56 16.84
CA ASP A 107 -6.33 -39.41 17.50
C ASP A 107 -7.64 -39.53 16.70
N ILE A 108 -8.17 -38.40 16.18
CA ILE A 108 -9.41 -38.42 15.40
C ILE A 108 -9.21 -39.01 14.00
N CYS A 109 -8.07 -38.79 13.36
CA CYS A 109 -7.75 -39.36 12.06
C CYS A 109 -7.53 -40.89 12.14
N LEU A 110 -6.96 -41.39 13.23
CA LEU A 110 -6.83 -42.83 13.48
C LEU A 110 -8.20 -43.50 13.63
N GLU A 111 -9.08 -42.92 14.44
CA GLU A 111 -10.43 -43.42 14.66
C GLU A 111 -11.27 -43.36 13.38
N ARG A 112 -11.20 -42.24 12.65
CA ARG A 112 -11.84 -42.09 11.34
C ARG A 112 -11.33 -43.14 10.35
N GLY A 113 -10.02 -43.35 10.29
CA GLY A 113 -9.41 -44.34 9.40
C GLY A 113 -9.81 -45.78 9.73
N TYR A 114 -10.04 -46.08 11.01
CA TYR A 114 -10.61 -47.37 11.42
C TYR A 114 -12.06 -47.52 10.97
N GLN A 115 -12.90 -46.51 11.18
CA GLN A 115 -14.28 -46.51 10.71
C GLN A 115 -14.38 -46.57 9.17
N GLU A 116 -13.48 -45.92 8.43
CA GLU A 116 -13.39 -46.06 6.97
C GLU A 116 -13.09 -47.50 6.55
N LYS A 117 -12.22 -48.22 7.26
CA LYS A 117 -11.98 -49.65 7.03
C LYS A 117 -13.25 -50.47 7.30
N CYS A 118 -14.02 -50.16 8.34
CA CYS A 118 -15.29 -50.81 8.64
C CYS A 118 -16.32 -50.57 7.53
N VAL A 119 -16.41 -49.35 7.02
CA VAL A 119 -17.24 -49.00 5.86
C VAL A 119 -16.80 -49.78 4.62
N LEU A 120 -15.49 -49.87 4.35
CA LEU A 120 -14.95 -50.64 3.23
C LEU A 120 -15.30 -52.13 3.31
N VAL A 121 -15.28 -52.73 4.51
CA VAL A 121 -15.72 -54.11 4.71
C VAL A 121 -17.18 -54.27 4.28
N LEU A 122 -18.08 -53.37 4.70
CA LEU A 122 -19.48 -53.43 4.29
C LEU A 122 -19.65 -53.17 2.79
N VAL A 123 -18.89 -52.24 2.20
CA VAL A 123 -18.90 -51.98 0.74
C VAL A 123 -18.48 -53.23 -0.02
N GLN A 124 -17.41 -53.91 0.38
CA GLN A 124 -16.93 -55.14 -0.27
C GLN A 124 -17.96 -56.27 -0.17
N VAL A 125 -18.61 -56.42 0.98
CA VAL A 125 -19.69 -57.40 1.17
C VAL A 125 -20.87 -57.09 0.25
N LEU A 126 -21.32 -55.85 0.20
CA LEU A 126 -22.42 -55.41 -0.68
C LEU A 126 -22.06 -55.55 -2.17
N GLN A 127 -20.84 -55.22 -2.58
CA GLN A 127 -20.35 -55.40 -3.95
C GLN A 127 -20.31 -56.87 -4.35
N SER A 128 -19.82 -57.75 -3.47
CA SER A 128 -19.78 -59.19 -3.73
C SER A 128 -21.18 -59.80 -3.92
N TYR A 129 -22.20 -59.19 -3.31
CA TYR A 129 -23.60 -59.55 -3.52
C TYR A 129 -24.14 -58.99 -4.85
N GLU A 130 -23.87 -57.70 -5.13
CA GLU A 130 -24.25 -57.04 -6.39
C GLU A 130 -23.68 -57.78 -7.61
N ASP A 131 -22.43 -58.26 -7.54
CA ASP A 131 -21.75 -59.02 -8.60
C ASP A 131 -22.34 -60.41 -8.84
N ARG A 132 -22.98 -61.01 -7.83
CA ARG A 132 -23.63 -62.33 -7.91
C ARG A 132 -25.06 -62.26 -8.48
N MET A 133 -25.61 -61.06 -8.68
CA MET A 133 -26.97 -60.85 -9.17
C MET A 133 -27.04 -60.69 -10.71
N PRO A 134 -28.04 -61.26 -11.39
CA PRO A 134 -28.16 -61.17 -12.85
C PRO A 134 -28.48 -59.73 -13.32
N ARG A 135 -27.82 -59.29 -14.39
CA ARG A 135 -27.79 -57.90 -14.92
C ARG A 135 -29.12 -57.17 -15.15
N LYS A 136 -30.27 -57.86 -15.12
CA LYS A 136 -31.61 -57.28 -15.39
C LYS A 136 -32.23 -56.50 -14.22
N LYS A 137 -31.69 -56.57 -13.00
CA LYS A 137 -32.16 -55.80 -11.82
C LYS A 137 -31.27 -54.59 -11.46
N ILE A 138 -30.28 -54.25 -12.29
CA ILE A 138 -29.22 -53.26 -11.96
C ILE A 138 -29.73 -51.79 -11.90
N LYS A 139 -30.89 -51.46 -12.50
CA LYS A 139 -31.31 -50.05 -12.65
C LYS A 139 -31.83 -49.38 -11.36
N GLU A 140 -32.12 -50.11 -10.29
CA GLU A 140 -32.60 -49.53 -9.02
C GLU A 140 -31.57 -49.57 -7.87
N VAL A 141 -30.44 -50.25 -8.04
CA VAL A 141 -29.51 -50.56 -6.94
C VAL A 141 -28.07 -50.31 -7.40
N VAL A 142 -27.66 -49.05 -7.45
CA VAL A 142 -26.24 -48.66 -7.34
C VAL A 142 -26.04 -48.30 -5.87
N CYS A 143 -25.89 -49.30 -5.00
CA CYS A 143 -25.99 -49.13 -3.55
C CYS A 143 -24.64 -49.03 -2.84
N SER A 144 -23.60 -49.71 -3.34
CA SER A 144 -22.28 -49.78 -2.70
C SER A 144 -21.41 -48.52 -2.88
N SER A 145 -21.48 -47.84 -4.02
CA SER A 145 -20.62 -46.68 -4.35
C SER A 145 -20.93 -45.41 -3.53
N SER A 146 -22.13 -45.31 -2.94
CA SER A 146 -22.57 -44.12 -2.21
C SER A 146 -22.29 -44.14 -0.71
N LEU A 147 -21.84 -45.27 -0.15
CA LEU A 147 -21.70 -45.43 1.29
C LEU A 147 -20.52 -44.62 1.86
N MET A 148 -19.36 -44.66 1.19
CA MET A 148 -18.17 -43.93 1.63
C MET A 148 -18.36 -42.40 1.60
N PRO A 149 -18.90 -41.78 0.53
CA PRO A 149 -19.22 -40.35 0.54
C PRO A 149 -20.23 -39.95 1.62
N ARG A 150 -21.24 -40.79 1.88
CA ARG A 150 -22.23 -40.55 2.97
C ARG A 150 -21.57 -40.57 4.34
N TYR A 151 -20.66 -41.51 4.59
CA TYR A 151 -19.87 -41.56 5.82
C TYR A 151 -18.97 -40.32 5.98
N GLN A 152 -18.27 -39.91 4.92
CA GLN A 152 -17.43 -38.70 4.97
C GLN A 152 -18.26 -37.45 5.28
N LEU A 153 -19.42 -37.27 4.65
CA LEU A 153 -20.35 -36.18 4.96
C LEU A 153 -20.88 -36.26 6.39
N MET A 154 -21.20 -37.46 6.88
CA MET A 154 -21.61 -37.69 8.27
C MET A 154 -20.53 -37.22 9.23
N VAL A 155 -19.28 -37.66 9.09
CA VAL A 155 -18.15 -37.24 9.93
C VAL A 155 -18.02 -35.72 9.97
N SER A 156 -18.00 -35.07 8.80
CA SER A 156 -17.90 -33.61 8.72
C SER A 156 -19.09 -32.90 9.37
N SER A 157 -20.31 -33.41 9.16
CA SER A 157 -21.53 -32.82 9.74
C SER A 157 -21.56 -32.94 11.27
N VAL A 158 -21.15 -34.08 11.83
CA VAL A 158 -21.12 -34.30 13.28
C VAL A 158 -20.08 -33.37 13.93
N LEU A 159 -18.92 -33.20 13.30
CA LEU A 159 -17.88 -32.30 13.82
C LEU A 159 -18.28 -30.83 13.72
N LEU A 160 -18.87 -30.40 12.61
CA LEU A 160 -19.34 -29.02 12.45
C LEU A 160 -20.50 -28.68 13.40
N THR A 161 -21.41 -29.63 13.66
CA THR A 161 -22.53 -29.43 14.60
C THR A 161 -22.11 -29.42 16.07
N THR A 162 -20.93 -29.97 16.39
CA THR A 162 -20.38 -30.01 17.76
C THR A 162 -19.22 -29.03 17.98
N LEU A 163 -18.95 -28.16 17.00
CA LEU A 163 -17.84 -27.22 16.98
C LEU A 163 -17.91 -26.20 18.14
N PRO A 164 -16.91 -26.13 19.04
CA PRO A 164 -16.81 -25.06 20.03
C PRO A 164 -16.51 -23.70 19.38
N LEU A 165 -17.14 -22.63 19.87
CA LEU A 165 -16.96 -21.26 19.36
C LEU A 165 -15.51 -20.75 19.42
N SER A 166 -14.69 -21.28 20.33
CA SER A 166 -13.28 -20.88 20.50
C SER A 166 -12.30 -21.66 19.60
N PHE A 167 -12.76 -22.66 18.85
CA PHE A 167 -11.87 -23.46 18.01
C PHE A 167 -11.29 -22.70 16.81
N PRO A 168 -12.04 -21.85 16.09
CA PRO A 168 -11.46 -21.00 15.04
C PRO A 168 -10.33 -20.11 15.54
N ASP A 169 -10.45 -19.55 16.76
CA ASP A 169 -9.40 -18.75 17.39
C ASP A 169 -8.12 -19.56 17.62
N ILE A 170 -8.25 -20.82 18.05
CA ILE A 170 -7.10 -21.72 18.26
C ILE A 170 -6.36 -21.96 16.94
N LEU A 171 -7.10 -22.19 15.84
CA LEU A 171 -6.49 -22.36 14.51
C LEU A 171 -5.77 -21.09 14.06
N ASN A 172 -6.39 -19.91 14.23
CA ASN A 172 -5.76 -18.63 13.94
C ASN A 172 -4.45 -18.43 14.70
N ILE A 173 -4.44 -18.73 16.01
CA ILE A 173 -3.23 -18.64 16.84
C ILE A 173 -2.16 -19.62 16.37
N TYR A 174 -2.53 -20.85 16.04
CA TYR A 174 -1.61 -21.86 15.52
C TYR A 174 -0.94 -21.40 14.22
N PHE A 175 -1.72 -21.02 13.20
CA PHE A 175 -1.17 -20.59 11.92
C PHE A 175 -0.37 -19.30 12.02
N LYS A 176 -0.82 -18.34 12.83
CA LYS A 176 -0.07 -17.11 13.11
C LYS A 176 1.31 -17.43 13.66
N LYS A 177 1.40 -18.24 14.71
CA LYS A 177 2.67 -18.61 15.32
C LYS A 177 3.60 -19.33 14.35
N LYS A 178 3.06 -20.28 13.57
CA LYS A 178 3.85 -21.05 12.61
C LYS A 178 4.38 -20.20 11.45
N LEU A 179 3.61 -19.20 11.01
CA LEU A 179 4.05 -18.25 10.00
C LEU A 179 5.07 -17.23 10.55
N GLU A 180 4.96 -16.83 11.82
CA GLU A 180 5.99 -16.03 12.50
C GLU A 180 7.32 -16.80 12.61
N GLU A 181 7.26 -18.09 12.97
CA GLU A 181 8.43 -18.99 12.99
C GLU A 181 9.06 -19.10 11.60
N LEU A 182 8.25 -19.32 10.56
CA LEU A 182 8.72 -19.34 9.17
C LEU A 182 9.34 -18.01 8.76
N ASN A 183 8.75 -16.88 9.15
CA ASN A 183 9.30 -15.55 8.85
C ASN A 183 10.65 -15.31 9.52
N SER A 184 10.84 -15.75 10.78
CA SER A 184 12.11 -15.63 11.49
C SER A 184 13.22 -16.46 10.84
N ILE A 185 12.91 -17.68 10.37
CA ILE A 185 13.87 -18.53 9.66
C ILE A 185 14.28 -17.87 8.34
N MET A 186 13.31 -17.32 7.60
CA MET A 186 13.57 -16.61 6.35
C MET A 186 14.32 -15.28 6.57
N ALA A 187 14.07 -14.55 7.67
CA ALA A 187 14.82 -13.34 7.99
C ALA A 187 16.32 -13.62 8.22
N GLY A 188 16.65 -14.78 8.82
CA GLY A 188 18.03 -15.22 9.01
C GLY A 188 18.82 -15.47 7.73
N SER A 189 18.16 -15.73 6.59
CA SER A 189 18.83 -15.85 5.28
C SER A 189 19.03 -14.51 4.57
N TYR A 190 18.29 -13.45 4.92
CA TYR A 190 18.35 -12.15 4.24
C TYR A 190 19.41 -11.19 4.78
N GLU A 191 19.88 -11.33 6.01
CA GLU A 191 20.94 -10.46 6.57
C GLU A 191 22.31 -10.67 5.92
N SER A 192 22.52 -11.79 5.22
CA SER A 192 23.76 -12.10 4.51
C SER A 192 23.93 -11.29 3.21
N ASP A 193 22.82 -10.82 2.62
CA ASP A 193 22.79 -10.20 1.29
C ASP A 193 22.66 -8.66 1.30
N GLN A 194 22.57 -8.02 2.48
CA GLN A 194 22.41 -6.56 2.59
C GLN A 194 23.72 -5.76 2.46
N LEU A 195 24.86 -6.42 2.21
CA LEU A 195 26.18 -5.77 2.14
C LEU A 195 26.65 -5.38 0.73
N VAL A 196 25.76 -5.22 -0.26
CA VAL A 196 26.16 -4.78 -1.60
C VAL A 196 25.29 -3.63 -2.11
N ASP A 197 25.87 -2.43 -1.96
CA ASP A 197 25.72 -1.13 -2.64
C ASP A 197 24.35 -0.55 -3.03
N HIS A 198 24.13 0.66 -2.51
CA HIS A 198 23.26 1.71 -3.04
C HIS A 198 23.97 2.46 -4.19
N GLU A 199 23.38 2.48 -5.39
CA GLU A 199 23.46 3.63 -6.31
C GLU A 199 22.14 3.78 -7.11
N PRO A 200 21.65 5.01 -7.37
CA PRO A 200 20.39 5.27 -8.08
C PRO A 200 20.54 5.72 -9.55
N PHE A 201 19.43 5.61 -10.31
CA PHE A 201 19.14 6.01 -11.72
C PHE A 201 19.56 5.01 -12.83
N GLN A 202 18.73 4.65 -13.83
CA GLN A 202 17.98 5.50 -14.77
C GLN A 202 16.82 4.73 -15.46
N ARG A 203 15.82 5.49 -15.94
CA ARG A 203 14.69 5.07 -16.80
C ARG A 203 15.08 4.18 -17.98
N SER A 204 14.33 3.11 -18.18
CA SER A 204 13.89 2.66 -19.52
C SER A 204 12.57 1.89 -19.44
N ASN A 205 11.58 2.38 -20.19
CA ASN A 205 10.40 1.63 -20.57
C ASN A 205 10.81 0.51 -21.52
N THR A 206 10.70 -0.74 -21.08
CA THR A 206 10.29 -1.88 -21.93
C THR A 206 9.95 -3.04 -21.01
N SER A 207 8.78 -3.63 -21.24
CA SER A 207 8.31 -4.88 -20.67
C SER A 207 9.31 -6.02 -20.93
N ASP A 208 10.05 -6.45 -19.91
CA ASP A 208 10.78 -7.71 -19.91
C ASP A 208 10.33 -8.56 -18.71
N TRP A 209 9.17 -9.19 -18.88
CA TRP A 209 8.71 -10.29 -18.03
C TRP A 209 9.45 -11.57 -18.42
N HIS A 210 10.75 -11.65 -18.18
CA HIS A 210 11.48 -12.91 -18.17
C HIS A 210 12.73 -12.78 -17.31
N SER A 211 12.58 -13.01 -16.00
CA SER A 211 13.70 -13.48 -15.18
C SER A 211 13.28 -14.79 -14.52
N GLY A 212 14.08 -15.82 -14.79
CA GLY A 212 13.80 -17.21 -14.46
C GLY A 212 13.67 -17.43 -12.96
N MET A 213 12.74 -18.30 -12.59
CA MET A 213 12.72 -18.96 -11.30
C MET A 213 13.88 -19.95 -11.23
N ASP A 214 15.09 -19.48 -10.98
CA ASP A 214 16.16 -20.34 -10.47
C ASP A 214 16.05 -20.36 -8.95
N ILE A 215 15.23 -21.31 -8.46
CA ILE A 215 15.25 -21.72 -7.04
C ILE A 215 16.41 -22.70 -6.91
N ASP A 216 17.59 -22.19 -6.54
CA ASP A 216 18.74 -23.05 -6.24
C ASP A 216 18.46 -23.89 -4.98
N GLY A 217 18.71 -25.20 -5.09
CA GLY A 217 18.06 -26.25 -4.31
C GLY A 217 18.78 -26.70 -3.05
N SER A 218 19.57 -25.85 -2.38
CA SER A 218 20.50 -26.34 -1.34
C SER A 218 20.25 -25.86 0.10
N GLU A 219 19.34 -24.92 0.38
CA GLU A 219 19.15 -24.37 1.74
C GLU A 219 17.82 -24.77 2.43
N VAL A 220 17.17 -25.84 1.93
CA VAL A 220 15.75 -26.17 2.20
C VAL A 220 15.56 -27.33 3.20
N SER A 221 16.45 -27.56 4.17
CA SER A 221 16.29 -28.71 5.08
C SER A 221 15.23 -28.45 6.17
N GLU A 222 15.42 -27.41 6.99
CA GLU A 222 14.50 -27.04 8.09
C GLU A 222 13.21 -26.38 7.59
N ASN A 223 13.30 -25.55 6.53
CA ASN A 223 12.13 -24.96 5.87
C ASN A 223 11.18 -26.04 5.34
N SER A 224 11.71 -27.17 4.85
CA SER A 224 10.85 -28.26 4.39
C SER A 224 10.13 -28.96 5.54
N SER A 225 10.72 -29.07 6.73
CA SER A 225 10.13 -29.83 7.84
C SER A 225 8.96 -29.08 8.48
N LEU A 226 9.12 -27.77 8.72
CA LEU A 226 8.06 -26.92 9.25
C LEU A 226 6.87 -26.83 8.29
N VAL A 227 7.13 -26.63 6.99
CA VAL A 227 6.05 -26.60 5.99
C VAL A 227 5.40 -27.98 5.82
N LYS A 228 6.15 -29.08 5.93
CA LYS A 228 5.56 -30.44 5.96
C LYS A 228 4.68 -30.66 7.18
N ASN A 229 5.05 -30.15 8.36
CA ASN A 229 4.24 -30.24 9.58
C ASN A 229 2.94 -29.45 9.44
N ILE A 230 3.02 -28.22 8.94
CA ILE A 230 1.82 -27.41 8.64
C ILE A 230 0.97 -28.11 7.58
N GLY A 231 1.59 -28.62 6.52
CA GLY A 231 0.92 -29.37 5.46
C GLY A 231 0.18 -30.59 5.98
N LYS A 232 0.79 -31.36 6.90
CA LYS A 232 0.14 -32.49 7.59
C LYS A 232 -1.11 -32.02 8.34
N VAL A 233 -1.00 -30.98 9.16
CA VAL A 233 -2.12 -30.41 9.92
C VAL A 233 -3.24 -29.94 8.99
N VAL A 234 -2.92 -29.22 7.92
CA VAL A 234 -3.91 -28.76 6.92
C VAL A 234 -4.59 -29.93 6.23
N ARG A 235 -3.84 -30.96 5.84
CA ARG A 235 -4.40 -32.17 5.23
C ARG A 235 -5.34 -32.89 6.19
N ASP A 236 -4.93 -33.06 7.44
CA ASP A 236 -5.71 -33.78 8.46
C ASP A 236 -7.00 -32.98 8.80
N LEU A 237 -6.93 -31.65 8.87
CA LEU A 237 -8.09 -30.76 9.00
C LEU A 237 -9.04 -30.82 7.79
N ARG A 238 -8.51 -30.83 6.55
CA ARG A 238 -9.32 -31.03 5.32
C ARG A 238 -10.01 -32.39 5.34
N CYS A 239 -9.30 -33.42 5.80
CA CYS A 239 -9.78 -34.79 5.92
C CYS A 239 -11.00 -34.94 6.85
N ILE A 240 -11.05 -34.18 7.94
CA ILE A 240 -12.20 -34.19 8.86
C ILE A 240 -13.34 -33.25 8.44
N GLY A 241 -13.17 -32.48 7.35
CA GLY A 241 -14.17 -31.57 6.80
C GLY A 241 -14.05 -30.11 7.23
N PHE A 242 -12.92 -29.71 7.82
CA PHE A 242 -12.65 -28.32 8.22
C PHE A 242 -11.92 -27.51 7.13
N THR A 243 -12.15 -27.82 5.85
CA THR A 243 -11.47 -27.15 4.73
C THR A 243 -11.61 -25.63 4.79
N SER A 244 -12.84 -25.11 4.78
CA SER A 244 -13.08 -23.66 4.75
C SER A 244 -12.52 -22.92 5.97
N MET A 245 -12.68 -23.47 7.17
CA MET A 245 -12.15 -22.90 8.41
C MET A 245 -10.62 -22.90 8.44
N THR A 246 -9.99 -23.94 7.88
CA THR A 246 -8.52 -24.00 7.77
C THR A 246 -8.01 -22.96 6.79
N GLU A 247 -8.68 -22.82 5.65
CA GLU A 247 -8.35 -21.83 4.61
C GLU A 247 -8.51 -20.39 5.10
N ASP A 248 -9.58 -20.12 5.84
CA ASP A 248 -9.78 -18.84 6.53
C ASP A 248 -8.68 -18.57 7.58
N ALA A 249 -8.27 -19.59 8.34
CA ALA A 249 -7.30 -19.39 9.40
C ALA A 249 -5.88 -19.08 8.90
N TYR A 250 -5.36 -19.86 7.94
CA TYR A 250 -4.02 -19.54 7.40
C TYR A 250 -4.05 -18.27 6.55
N SER A 251 -5.16 -17.96 5.87
CA SER A 251 -5.26 -16.72 5.08
C SER A 251 -5.28 -15.48 5.97
N SER A 252 -6.05 -15.51 7.05
CA SER A 252 -6.06 -14.48 8.08
C SER A 252 -4.69 -14.28 8.70
N ALA A 253 -3.95 -15.37 8.97
CA ALA A 253 -2.60 -15.31 9.51
C ALA A 253 -1.59 -14.70 8.51
N ILE A 254 -1.66 -15.06 7.21
CA ILE A 254 -0.83 -14.45 6.16
C ILE A 254 -1.10 -12.96 6.04
N ILE A 255 -2.38 -12.56 5.98
CA ILE A 255 -2.80 -11.15 5.87
C ILE A 255 -2.33 -10.36 7.09
N TRP A 256 -2.47 -10.95 8.29
CA TRP A 256 -1.99 -10.34 9.53
C TRP A 256 -0.47 -10.12 9.52
N LEU A 257 0.30 -11.12 9.09
CA LEU A 257 1.75 -11.03 9.03
C LEU A 257 2.21 -10.00 7.99
N LEU A 258 1.59 -10.00 6.80
CA LEU A 258 1.83 -9.01 5.76
C LEU A 258 1.52 -7.60 6.27
N LYS A 259 0.37 -7.42 6.93
CA LYS A 259 0.02 -6.15 7.57
C LYS A 259 1.14 -5.74 8.53
N SER A 260 1.48 -6.59 9.50
CA SER A 260 2.54 -6.30 10.48
C SER A 260 3.87 -5.91 9.81
N LYS A 261 4.25 -6.60 8.73
CA LYS A 261 5.49 -6.30 8.00
C LYS A 261 5.42 -4.96 7.28
N VAL A 262 4.29 -4.62 6.67
CA VAL A 262 4.07 -3.29 6.09
C VAL A 262 4.19 -2.20 7.16
N TYR A 263 3.61 -2.37 8.35
CA TYR A 263 3.75 -1.40 9.44
C TYR A 263 5.19 -1.24 9.95
N GLU A 264 5.94 -2.33 10.02
CA GLU A 264 7.35 -2.33 10.42
C GLU A 264 8.22 -1.56 9.42
N LEU A 265 8.04 -1.82 8.13
CA LEU A 265 8.80 -1.16 7.05
C LEU A 265 8.33 0.28 6.80
N ALA A 266 7.05 0.55 6.93
CA ALA A 266 6.43 1.85 6.64
C ALA A 266 6.49 2.83 7.81
N GLY A 267 7.53 2.74 8.66
CA GLY A 267 7.74 3.65 9.78
C GLY A 267 7.81 5.14 9.38
N ASP A 268 8.24 5.99 10.31
CA ASP A 268 8.28 7.44 10.10
C ASP A 268 9.52 7.93 9.32
N ASP A 269 10.26 7.03 8.68
CA ASP A 269 11.30 7.39 7.70
C ASP A 269 10.71 7.33 6.28
N TYR A 270 10.65 8.50 5.63
CA TYR A 270 10.05 8.68 4.31
C TYR A 270 11.09 8.77 3.18
N ARG A 271 12.39 8.65 3.50
CA ARG A 271 13.49 8.78 2.55
C ARG A 271 13.78 7.53 1.73
N VAL A 272 13.09 6.43 2.04
CA VAL A 272 13.31 5.12 1.42
C VAL A 272 11.98 4.57 0.88
N SER A 273 12.02 4.00 -0.32
CA SER A 273 10.87 3.27 -0.89
C SER A 273 10.69 1.94 -0.16
N VAL A 274 9.45 1.69 0.29
CA VAL A 274 9.05 0.51 1.05
C VAL A 274 8.41 -0.54 0.13
N LEU A 275 7.80 -0.11 -0.97
CA LEU A 275 7.00 -0.98 -1.85
C LEU A 275 7.82 -2.14 -2.41
N TRP A 276 9.07 -1.88 -2.82
CA TRP A 276 9.99 -2.91 -3.31
C TRP A 276 10.27 -3.99 -2.27
N CYS A 277 10.61 -3.58 -1.04
CA CYS A 277 10.87 -4.50 0.07
C CYS A 277 9.65 -5.36 0.39
N VAL A 278 8.45 -4.78 0.34
CA VAL A 278 7.19 -5.51 0.55
C VAL A 278 6.96 -6.55 -0.55
N LYS A 279 7.18 -6.20 -1.83
CA LYS A 279 7.07 -7.16 -2.94
C LYS A 279 8.03 -8.34 -2.80
N LYS A 280 9.29 -8.05 -2.51
CA LYS A 280 10.33 -9.07 -2.27
C LYS A 280 9.91 -9.98 -1.11
N TRP A 281 9.40 -9.40 -0.03
CA TRP A 281 8.94 -10.16 1.12
C TRP A 281 7.71 -11.04 0.81
N ILE A 282 6.74 -10.56 0.02
CA ILE A 282 5.59 -11.35 -0.44
C ILE A 282 6.06 -12.58 -1.25
N GLN A 283 7.06 -12.40 -2.12
CA GLN A 283 7.63 -13.51 -2.89
C GLN A 283 8.37 -14.50 -2.00
N ALA A 284 9.15 -13.99 -1.05
CA ALA A 284 9.95 -14.77 -0.12
C ALA A 284 9.12 -15.64 0.81
N VAL A 285 8.14 -15.06 1.50
CA VAL A 285 7.52 -15.69 2.67
C VAL A 285 6.17 -16.31 2.33
N PRO A 286 5.10 -15.53 2.08
CA PRO A 286 3.77 -16.10 1.90
C PRO A 286 3.63 -16.89 0.59
N LEU A 287 4.27 -16.48 -0.51
CA LEU A 287 4.17 -17.24 -1.77
C LEU A 287 4.94 -18.55 -1.74
N GLN A 288 6.15 -18.59 -1.17
CA GLN A 288 6.87 -19.86 -0.98
C GLN A 288 6.13 -20.79 -0.04
N PHE A 289 5.58 -20.27 1.07
CA PHE A 289 4.74 -21.04 1.98
C PHE A 289 3.53 -21.64 1.25
N LEU A 290 2.78 -20.83 0.50
CA LEU A 290 1.60 -21.29 -0.24
C LEU A 290 1.98 -22.31 -1.32
N HIS A 291 3.09 -22.10 -2.03
CA HIS A 291 3.56 -23.04 -3.05
C HIS A 291 3.90 -24.40 -2.43
N ALA A 292 4.66 -24.41 -1.33
CA ALA A 292 5.05 -25.63 -0.64
C ALA A 292 3.85 -26.33 0.02
N LEU A 293 2.89 -25.58 0.56
CA LEU A 293 1.64 -26.11 1.10
C LEU A 293 0.79 -26.78 -0.01
N LEU A 294 0.59 -26.11 -1.15
CA LEU A 294 -0.17 -26.67 -2.27
C LEU A 294 0.51 -27.88 -2.89
N THR A 295 1.85 -27.86 -3.00
CA THR A 295 2.64 -29.01 -3.44
C THR A 295 2.46 -30.20 -2.50
N TYR A 296 2.50 -29.97 -1.18
CA TYR A 296 2.28 -31.03 -0.18
C TYR A 296 0.87 -31.64 -0.27
N LEU A 297 -0.13 -30.80 -0.54
CA LEU A 297 -1.53 -31.22 -0.62
C LEU A 297 -1.87 -31.92 -1.95
N GLY A 298 -0.95 -31.91 -2.93
CA GLY A 298 -1.14 -32.55 -4.23
C GLY A 298 -2.08 -31.78 -5.17
N ASP A 299 -2.38 -30.51 -4.88
CA ASP A 299 -3.28 -29.64 -5.67
C ASP A 299 -2.58 -29.07 -6.94
N SER A 300 -1.36 -29.53 -7.26
CA SER A 300 -0.66 -29.14 -8.48
C SER A 300 -0.75 -30.26 -9.53
N VAL A 301 -1.41 -29.94 -10.64
CA VAL A 301 -1.60 -30.73 -11.88
C VAL A 301 -2.89 -31.55 -11.92
N ASP A 302 -3.94 -30.95 -12.46
CA ASP A 302 -5.06 -31.70 -13.04
C ASP A 302 -5.23 -31.33 -14.52
N HIS A 303 -4.69 -32.17 -15.41
CA HIS A 303 -4.99 -32.13 -16.83
C HIS A 303 -6.29 -32.91 -17.08
N GLY A 304 -7.41 -32.23 -16.81
CA GLY A 304 -8.72 -32.51 -17.39
C GLY A 304 -9.58 -33.55 -16.66
N SER A 305 -10.65 -33.07 -16.03
CA SER A 305 -11.97 -33.73 -16.10
C SER A 305 -13.09 -32.81 -15.61
N GLY A 306 -14.27 -32.97 -16.20
CA GLY A 306 -15.43 -32.11 -16.02
C GLY A 306 -16.13 -32.24 -14.66
N SER A 307 -16.48 -31.06 -14.12
CA SER A 307 -17.52 -30.71 -13.14
C SER A 307 -18.41 -31.82 -12.57
N SER A 308 -18.54 -31.84 -11.23
CA SER A 308 -19.84 -31.63 -10.56
C SER A 308 -19.72 -31.19 -9.08
N GLY A 309 -20.31 -30.02 -8.75
CA GLY A 309 -21.09 -29.81 -7.52
C GLY A 309 -20.41 -29.50 -6.18
N LEU A 310 -20.05 -28.22 -5.97
CA LEU A 310 -20.34 -27.30 -4.84
C LEU A 310 -19.12 -26.39 -4.60
N LYS A 311 -19.31 -25.10 -4.91
CA LYS A 311 -18.25 -24.12 -5.16
C LYS A 311 -17.72 -23.51 -3.85
N SER A 312 -16.41 -23.66 -3.63
CA SER A 312 -15.55 -22.74 -2.87
C SER A 312 -14.97 -21.69 -3.86
N PRO A 313 -14.40 -20.54 -3.44
CA PRO A 313 -14.38 -19.23 -4.15
C PRO A 313 -13.42 -19.12 -5.37
N LEU A 314 -13.27 -20.22 -6.12
CA LEU A 314 -12.37 -20.47 -7.25
C LEU A 314 -13.11 -20.52 -8.62
N ALA A 315 -14.15 -19.71 -8.84
CA ALA A 315 -14.94 -19.78 -10.09
C ALA A 315 -14.28 -19.08 -11.30
N SER A 316 -13.60 -19.88 -12.13
CA SER A 316 -13.46 -19.95 -13.61
C SER A 316 -13.36 -18.69 -14.53
N ARG A 317 -12.17 -18.57 -15.16
CA ARG A 317 -11.78 -18.20 -16.57
C ARG A 317 -12.12 -16.82 -17.19
N PRO A 318 -11.15 -16.25 -17.95
CA PRO A 318 -11.15 -16.38 -19.42
C PRO A 318 -9.84 -16.95 -20.02
N SER A 319 -9.73 -16.95 -21.34
CA SER A 319 -9.20 -17.99 -22.24
C SER A 319 -7.70 -18.05 -22.55
N SER A 320 -7.23 -19.30 -22.74
CA SER A 320 -6.18 -19.83 -23.64
C SER A 320 -4.81 -19.15 -23.74
N PHE A 321 -3.74 -19.89 -23.41
CA PHE A 321 -2.64 -20.29 -24.33
C PHE A 321 -1.88 -21.51 -23.73
N PRO A 322 -1.34 -22.43 -24.55
CA PRO A 322 -0.56 -23.58 -24.06
C PRO A 322 0.95 -23.31 -24.11
N GLY A 323 1.65 -23.58 -22.99
CA GLY A 323 3.10 -23.79 -22.98
C GLY A 323 3.83 -23.18 -21.78
N ILE A 324 4.64 -24.02 -21.11
CA ILE A 324 5.72 -23.72 -20.15
C ILE A 324 5.29 -23.36 -18.73
N GLY A 325 5.55 -24.29 -17.79
CA GLY A 325 5.82 -24.02 -16.36
C GLY A 325 4.93 -23.01 -15.63
N VAL A 326 3.62 -23.00 -15.90
CA VAL A 326 2.72 -21.99 -15.35
C VAL A 326 2.53 -22.25 -13.85
N PRO A 327 2.85 -21.30 -12.94
CA PRO A 327 2.51 -21.42 -11.53
C PRO A 327 0.99 -21.65 -11.39
N SER A 328 0.57 -22.44 -10.41
CA SER A 328 -0.85 -22.78 -10.27
C SER A 328 -1.70 -21.50 -10.28
N GLU A 329 -2.81 -21.50 -11.01
CA GLU A 329 -3.69 -20.33 -11.17
C GLU A 329 -4.16 -19.78 -9.80
N ALA A 330 -4.12 -20.61 -8.76
CA ALA A 330 -4.34 -20.23 -7.37
C ALA A 330 -3.22 -19.33 -6.81
N LEU A 331 -1.94 -19.64 -7.07
CA LEU A 331 -0.80 -18.85 -6.61
C LEU A 331 -0.77 -17.45 -7.23
N VAL A 332 -1.09 -17.33 -8.52
CA VAL A 332 -1.18 -16.03 -9.20
C VAL A 332 -2.27 -15.16 -8.56
N ARG A 333 -3.44 -15.74 -8.25
CA ARG A 333 -4.51 -15.03 -7.54
C ARG A 333 -4.11 -14.61 -6.12
N TRP A 334 -3.40 -15.48 -5.40
CA TRP A 334 -2.85 -15.14 -4.09
C TRP A 334 -1.85 -13.99 -4.18
N HIS A 335 -0.96 -14.03 -5.15
CA HIS A 335 0.00 -12.95 -5.40
C HIS A 335 -0.70 -11.61 -5.60
N MET A 336 -1.67 -11.54 -6.52
CA MET A 336 -2.42 -10.30 -6.78
C MET A 336 -3.19 -9.80 -5.55
N ARG A 337 -3.80 -10.70 -4.77
CA ARG A 337 -4.53 -10.32 -3.54
C ARG A 337 -3.61 -9.79 -2.46
N LEU A 338 -2.46 -10.43 -2.26
CA LEU A 338 -1.46 -9.99 -1.28
C LEU A 338 -0.84 -8.66 -1.70
N GLU A 339 -0.55 -8.48 -2.99
CA GLU A 339 -0.06 -7.20 -3.52
C GLU A 339 -1.11 -6.10 -3.33
N TYR A 340 -2.37 -6.32 -3.72
CA TYR A 340 -3.46 -5.36 -3.48
C TYR A 340 -3.59 -4.98 -2.01
N PHE A 341 -3.63 -5.98 -1.12
CA PHE A 341 -3.76 -5.74 0.32
C PHE A 341 -2.57 -4.97 0.90
N ALA A 342 -1.35 -5.28 0.44
CA ALA A 342 -0.15 -4.55 0.84
C ALA A 342 -0.21 -3.08 0.40
N TYR A 343 -0.61 -2.85 -0.85
CA TYR A 343 -0.74 -1.51 -1.43
C TYR A 343 -1.80 -0.69 -0.71
N GLU A 344 -2.99 -1.28 -0.47
CA GLU A 344 -4.07 -0.63 0.28
C GLU A 344 -3.62 -0.29 1.71
N THR A 345 -2.92 -1.21 2.38
CA THR A 345 -2.41 -0.96 3.74
C THR A 345 -1.36 0.15 3.76
N LEU A 346 -0.39 0.13 2.85
CA LEU A 346 0.65 1.16 2.77
C LEU A 346 0.04 2.52 2.42
N GLN A 347 -0.87 2.55 1.46
CA GLN A 347 -1.60 3.75 1.07
C GLN A 347 -2.33 4.37 2.26
N ASP A 348 -3.05 3.58 3.05
CA ASP A 348 -3.78 4.08 4.20
C ASP A 348 -2.87 4.73 5.24
N LEU A 349 -1.67 4.15 5.45
CA LEU A 349 -0.66 4.72 6.33
C LEU A 349 -0.10 6.03 5.78
N ARG A 350 0.25 6.06 4.49
CA ARG A 350 0.82 7.25 3.83
C ARG A 350 -0.20 8.37 3.71
N ILE A 351 -1.47 8.09 3.39
CA ILE A 351 -2.56 9.08 3.39
C ILE A 351 -2.76 9.66 4.80
N GLY A 352 -2.71 8.83 5.85
CA GLY A 352 -2.84 9.28 7.23
C GLY A 352 -1.71 10.20 7.71
N LYS A 353 -0.53 10.11 7.07
CA LYS A 353 0.69 10.88 7.37
C LYS A 353 1.10 11.83 6.24
N LEU A 354 0.23 12.06 5.26
CA LEU A 354 0.58 12.82 4.05
C LEU A 354 1.00 14.25 4.36
N PHE A 355 0.47 14.83 5.43
CA PHE A 355 0.89 16.16 5.89
C PHE A 355 2.36 16.18 6.29
N GLU A 356 2.80 15.27 7.17
CA GLU A 356 4.19 15.12 7.57
C GLU A 356 5.09 14.81 6.38
N ILE A 357 4.67 13.88 5.52
CA ILE A 357 5.43 13.50 4.32
C ILE A 357 5.68 14.73 3.45
N ILE A 358 4.68 15.59 3.23
CA ILE A 358 4.84 16.80 2.40
C ILE A 358 5.69 17.86 3.10
N VAL A 359 5.63 17.97 4.43
CA VAL A 359 6.53 18.88 5.19
C VAL A 359 8.00 18.52 4.94
N ASP A 360 8.32 17.21 4.88
CA ASP A 360 9.69 16.72 4.67
C ASP A 360 10.12 16.65 3.18
N TYR A 361 9.28 17.13 2.26
CA TYR A 361 9.61 17.14 0.82
C TYR A 361 10.73 18.17 0.53
N PRO A 362 11.76 17.87 -0.29
CA PRO A 362 11.87 16.78 -1.28
C PRO A 362 12.52 15.47 -0.77
N GLU A 363 13.04 15.45 0.45
CA GLU A 363 13.70 14.27 1.02
C GLU A 363 12.74 13.06 1.12
N SER A 364 11.45 13.34 1.30
CA SER A 364 10.37 12.34 1.34
C SER A 364 9.84 11.91 -0.04
N SER A 365 10.51 12.29 -1.14
CA SER A 365 10.07 11.94 -2.50
C SER A 365 9.81 10.45 -2.74
N PRO A 366 10.59 9.49 -2.19
CA PRO A 366 10.31 8.06 -2.38
C PRO A 366 8.97 7.63 -1.78
N ALA A 367 8.56 8.21 -0.64
CA ALA A 367 7.25 7.91 -0.06
C ALA A 367 6.08 8.47 -0.91
N ILE A 368 6.29 9.59 -1.60
CA ILE A 368 5.34 10.15 -2.56
C ILE A 368 5.22 9.28 -3.80
N GLU A 369 6.34 8.74 -4.31
CA GLU A 369 6.35 7.80 -5.43
C GLU A 369 5.67 6.47 -5.09
N ASP A 370 5.93 5.91 -3.89
CA ASP A 370 5.22 4.73 -3.40
C ASP A 370 3.71 4.98 -3.31
N LEU A 371 3.30 6.12 -2.79
CA LEU A 371 1.89 6.50 -2.68
C LEU A 371 1.24 6.63 -4.06
N LYS A 372 1.93 7.18 -5.06
CA LYS A 372 1.47 7.22 -6.45
C LYS A 372 1.19 5.82 -6.99
N LEU A 373 2.15 4.91 -6.89
CA LEU A 373 1.99 3.53 -7.36
C LEU A 373 0.85 2.81 -6.63
N CYS A 374 0.66 3.08 -5.35
CA CYS A 374 -0.45 2.53 -4.59
C CYS A 374 -1.80 3.04 -5.09
N LEU A 375 -1.92 4.33 -5.37
CA LEU A 375 -3.16 4.94 -5.85
C LEU A 375 -3.53 4.48 -7.27
N GLU A 376 -2.55 4.35 -8.17
CA GLU A 376 -2.76 3.79 -9.51
C GLU A 376 -3.33 2.36 -9.45
N TYR A 377 -2.92 1.59 -8.45
CA TYR A 377 -3.36 0.20 -8.29
C TYR A 377 -4.70 0.07 -7.55
N THR A 378 -4.96 0.90 -6.52
CA THR A 378 -6.17 0.78 -5.69
C THR A 378 -7.34 1.61 -6.21
N GLY A 379 -7.09 2.69 -6.94
CA GLY A 379 -8.10 3.64 -7.44
C GLY A 379 -8.75 4.50 -6.34
N GLN A 380 -8.24 4.54 -5.10
CA GLN A 380 -8.88 5.22 -3.97
C GLN A 380 -8.50 6.72 -3.88
N HIS A 381 -8.60 7.45 -4.98
CA HIS A 381 -8.17 8.85 -5.09
C HIS A 381 -8.96 9.82 -4.18
N SER A 382 -10.27 9.62 -4.03
CA SER A 382 -11.13 10.45 -3.17
C SER A 382 -10.72 10.41 -1.70
N LYS A 383 -10.33 9.23 -1.21
CA LYS A 383 -9.87 9.04 0.18
C LYS A 383 -8.64 9.89 0.51
N LEU A 384 -7.71 10.01 -0.43
CA LEU A 384 -6.54 10.89 -0.29
C LEU A 384 -6.97 12.35 -0.16
N VAL A 385 -7.82 12.83 -1.08
CA VAL A 385 -8.26 14.23 -1.12
C VAL A 385 -9.01 14.60 0.17
N ASP A 386 -9.99 13.80 0.58
CA ASP A 386 -10.80 14.07 1.77
C ASP A 386 -9.98 14.06 3.06
N SER A 387 -9.11 13.05 3.21
CA SER A 387 -8.22 12.93 4.38
C SER A 387 -7.24 14.10 4.44
N PHE A 388 -6.63 14.46 3.31
CA PHE A 388 -5.62 15.50 3.28
C PHE A 388 -6.20 16.90 3.47
N ILE A 389 -7.36 17.22 2.86
CA ILE A 389 -8.08 18.47 3.12
C ILE A 389 -8.44 18.57 4.61
N SER A 390 -8.88 17.48 5.23
CA SER A 390 -9.20 17.44 6.66
C SER A 390 -7.96 17.74 7.52
N SER A 391 -6.81 17.15 7.16
CA SER A 391 -5.52 17.39 7.84
C SER A 391 -5.06 18.85 7.70
N LEU A 392 -5.14 19.42 6.50
CA LEU A 392 -4.80 20.83 6.24
C LEU A 392 -5.66 21.79 7.07
N ARG A 393 -6.98 21.57 7.12
CA ARG A 393 -7.90 22.40 7.92
C ARG A 393 -7.62 22.33 9.42
N TYR A 394 -7.29 21.14 9.92
CA TYR A 394 -7.05 20.94 11.35
C TYR A 394 -5.69 21.48 11.82
N ARG A 395 -4.65 21.37 10.98
CA ARG A 395 -3.26 21.64 11.39
C ARG A 395 -2.70 22.95 10.86
N LEU A 396 -2.95 23.27 9.60
CA LEU A 396 -2.29 24.38 8.89
C LEU A 396 -3.17 25.62 8.77
N LEU A 397 -4.44 25.44 8.38
CA LEU A 397 -5.37 26.54 8.10
C LEU A 397 -6.01 27.08 9.38
N THR A 398 -5.18 27.43 10.35
CA THR A 398 -5.57 27.97 11.65
C THR A 398 -5.00 29.38 11.84
N ALA A 399 -5.63 30.18 12.69
CA ALA A 399 -5.20 31.56 12.92
C ALA A 399 -3.80 31.67 13.57
N GLY A 400 -3.31 30.58 14.19
CA GLY A 400 -1.99 30.54 14.82
C GLY A 400 -0.83 30.27 13.87
N ALA A 401 -1.07 29.74 12.67
CA ALA A 401 -0.02 29.48 11.69
C ALA A 401 0.44 30.79 11.02
N SER A 402 1.74 30.93 10.78
CA SER A 402 2.28 32.09 10.07
C SER A 402 1.92 32.02 8.58
N THR A 403 1.79 33.18 7.93
CA THR A 403 1.48 33.22 6.49
C THR A 403 2.60 32.60 5.66
N ASN A 404 3.85 32.75 6.10
CA ASN A 404 5.02 32.18 5.46
C ASN A 404 5.00 30.64 5.54
N ASP A 405 4.74 30.04 6.71
CA ASP A 405 4.64 28.57 6.84
C ASP A 405 3.55 27.98 5.94
N ILE A 406 2.40 28.66 5.84
CA ILE A 406 1.30 28.22 4.98
C ILE A 406 1.72 28.27 3.51
N LEU A 407 2.46 29.30 3.09
CA LEU A 407 2.95 29.44 1.72
C LEU A 407 4.03 28.41 1.38
N HIS A 408 5.01 28.18 2.26
CA HIS A 408 6.01 27.12 2.08
C HIS A 408 5.34 25.75 1.98
N GLN A 409 4.43 25.43 2.90
CA GLN A 409 3.68 24.18 2.85
C GLN A 409 2.84 24.07 1.56
N TYR A 410 2.29 25.18 1.06
CA TYR A 410 1.55 25.19 -0.20
C TYR A 410 2.46 24.88 -1.39
N VAL A 411 3.67 25.45 -1.43
CA VAL A 411 4.68 25.13 -2.46
C VAL A 411 5.07 23.66 -2.41
N SER A 412 5.41 23.11 -1.23
CA SER A 412 5.72 21.69 -1.08
C SER A 412 4.54 20.80 -1.47
N THR A 413 3.31 21.21 -1.16
CA THR A 413 2.09 20.52 -1.58
C THR A 413 1.93 20.52 -3.10
N ILE A 414 2.20 21.65 -3.78
CA ILE A 414 2.17 21.72 -5.24
C ILE A 414 3.19 20.75 -5.84
N LYS A 415 4.43 20.75 -5.35
CA LYS A 415 5.50 19.89 -5.85
C LYS A 415 5.17 18.40 -5.64
N ALA A 416 4.79 18.02 -4.42
CA ALA A 416 4.46 16.63 -4.09
C ALA A 416 3.23 16.09 -4.86
N LEU A 417 2.15 16.88 -4.93
CA LEU A 417 0.92 16.43 -5.63
C LEU A 417 1.10 16.35 -7.15
N ARG A 418 1.99 17.15 -7.75
CA ARG A 418 2.34 17.01 -9.17
C ARG A 418 3.07 15.70 -9.47
N THR A 419 3.85 15.20 -8.52
CA THR A 419 4.51 13.89 -8.66
C THR A 419 3.48 12.76 -8.66
N ILE A 420 2.47 12.84 -7.77
CA ILE A 420 1.38 11.86 -7.66
C ILE A 420 0.45 11.94 -8.88
N ASP A 421 -0.06 13.13 -9.18
CA ASP A 421 -1.05 13.38 -10.22
C ASP A 421 -0.58 14.48 -11.19
N PRO A 422 0.03 14.09 -12.33
CA PRO A 422 0.45 15.02 -13.37
C PRO A 422 -0.72 15.76 -14.04
N THR A 423 -1.98 15.28 -13.89
CA THR A 423 -3.15 15.94 -14.47
C THR A 423 -3.54 17.21 -13.71
N GLY A 424 -3.12 17.33 -12.45
CA GLY A 424 -3.37 18.48 -11.59
C GLY A 424 -4.76 18.51 -10.95
N VAL A 425 -5.54 17.43 -11.06
CA VAL A 425 -6.89 17.32 -10.48
C VAL A 425 -6.84 17.31 -8.96
N PHE A 426 -5.90 16.56 -8.35
CA PHE A 426 -5.76 16.57 -6.88
C PHE A 426 -5.33 17.93 -6.37
N LEU A 427 -4.37 18.56 -7.05
CA LEU A 427 -3.87 19.86 -6.67
C LEU A 427 -4.96 20.94 -6.75
N GLU A 428 -5.88 20.82 -7.71
CA GLU A 428 -6.99 21.75 -7.80
C GLU A 428 -7.93 21.64 -6.59
N ALA A 429 -8.35 20.42 -6.26
CA ALA A 429 -9.27 20.15 -5.16
C ALA A 429 -8.67 20.48 -3.79
N VAL A 430 -7.42 20.07 -3.55
CA VAL A 430 -6.71 20.28 -2.29
C VAL A 430 -6.20 21.71 -2.14
N GLY A 431 -5.81 22.35 -3.26
CA GLY A 431 -5.24 23.70 -3.24
C GLY A 431 -6.25 24.80 -2.95
N GLU A 432 -7.52 24.65 -3.36
CA GLU A 432 -8.53 25.71 -3.18
C GLU A 432 -8.75 26.11 -1.71
N PRO A 433 -8.94 25.18 -0.76
CA PRO A 433 -9.02 25.54 0.67
C PRO A 433 -7.84 26.38 1.19
N ILE A 434 -6.62 26.12 0.69
CA ILE A 434 -5.42 26.86 1.07
C ILE A 434 -5.46 28.28 0.47
N ARG A 435 -5.77 28.39 -0.83
CA ARG A 435 -5.87 29.67 -1.54
C ARG A 435 -6.95 30.56 -0.94
N ASP A 436 -8.12 30.00 -0.64
CA ASP A 436 -9.24 30.72 -0.03
C ASP A 436 -8.87 31.28 1.35
N TYR A 437 -8.14 30.49 2.14
CA TYR A 437 -7.65 30.94 3.44
C TYR A 437 -6.63 32.07 3.32
N LEU A 438 -5.64 31.92 2.42
CA LEU A 438 -4.62 32.94 2.17
C LEU A 438 -5.18 34.25 1.59
N ARG A 439 -6.23 34.19 0.78
CA ARG A 439 -6.93 35.38 0.25
C ARG A 439 -7.57 36.22 1.38
N GLY A 440 -7.93 35.58 2.50
CA GLY A 440 -8.44 36.26 3.69
C GLY A 440 -7.38 36.98 4.53
N ARG A 441 -6.10 36.66 4.35
CA ARG A 441 -4.99 37.25 5.13
C ARG A 441 -4.43 38.48 4.42
N LYS A 442 -4.25 39.57 5.17
CA LYS A 442 -3.85 40.89 4.61
C LYS A 442 -2.36 40.95 4.24
N ASP A 443 -1.54 40.12 4.87
CA ASP A 443 -0.09 40.07 4.72
C ASP A 443 0.39 39.10 3.63
N THR A 444 -0.53 38.35 3.00
CA THR A 444 -0.21 37.34 1.97
C THR A 444 0.62 37.89 0.82
N ILE A 445 0.25 39.04 0.25
CA ILE A 445 0.98 39.63 -0.89
C ILE A 445 2.42 39.96 -0.48
N LYS A 446 2.60 40.58 0.70
CA LYS A 446 3.93 40.90 1.24
C LYS A 446 4.77 39.65 1.46
N CYS A 447 4.18 38.62 2.06
CA CYS A 447 4.88 37.34 2.28
C CYS A 447 5.29 36.68 0.96
N ILE A 448 4.43 36.68 -0.07
CA ILE A 448 4.77 36.16 -1.41
C ILE A 448 5.92 36.95 -2.02
N VAL A 449 5.87 38.29 -2.00
CA VAL A 449 6.97 39.12 -2.51
C VAL A 449 8.27 38.85 -1.76
N THR A 450 8.21 38.77 -0.42
CA THR A 450 9.37 38.46 0.43
C THR A 450 9.98 37.13 0.02
N MET A 451 9.17 36.09 -0.14
CA MET A 451 9.59 34.75 -0.56
C MET A 451 10.16 34.71 -1.99
N LEU A 452 9.73 35.63 -2.86
CA LEU A 452 10.32 35.83 -4.19
C LEU A 452 11.65 36.60 -4.14
N THR A 453 11.88 37.46 -3.16
CA THR A 453 13.07 38.33 -3.11
C THR A 453 14.16 37.88 -2.15
N ASP A 454 13.84 37.04 -1.16
CA ASP A 454 14.78 36.48 -0.19
C ASP A 454 15.49 35.26 -0.78
N GLY A 455 16.34 35.53 -1.78
CA GLY A 455 17.05 34.49 -2.53
C GLY A 455 18.57 34.46 -2.37
N SER A 456 19.22 35.42 -1.69
CA SER A 456 20.70 35.55 -1.83
C SER A 456 21.45 36.38 -0.77
N GLY A 457 20.88 36.78 0.37
CA GLY A 457 21.54 37.77 1.24
C GLY A 457 21.54 37.44 2.73
N GLY A 458 22.59 36.74 3.19
CA GLY A 458 23.14 36.80 4.54
C GLY A 458 22.19 36.98 5.74
N SER A 459 21.74 35.87 6.32
CA SER A 459 21.63 35.76 7.77
C SER A 459 22.16 34.39 8.19
N GLY A 460 23.37 34.40 8.76
CA GLY A 460 23.97 33.22 9.37
C GLY A 460 23.25 32.90 10.69
N SER A 461 22.12 32.21 10.61
CA SER A 461 21.61 31.39 11.72
C SER A 461 20.47 30.50 11.25
N GLY A 462 20.68 29.18 11.33
CA GLY A 462 19.63 28.18 11.13
C GLY A 462 19.76 27.41 9.82
N THR A 463 20.16 26.15 9.96
CA THR A 463 20.04 25.06 9.00
C THR A 463 18.73 25.11 8.20
N GLY A 464 18.80 25.41 6.90
CA GLY A 464 17.65 25.39 5.99
C GLY A 464 18.14 25.28 4.55
N ASN A 465 17.66 24.26 3.85
CA ASN A 465 18.14 23.78 2.56
C ASN A 465 18.14 24.86 1.47
N ALA A 466 19.28 25.01 0.79
CA ALA A 466 19.50 25.93 -0.33
C ALA A 466 18.76 25.56 -1.63
N GLY A 467 17.70 24.74 -1.58
CA GLY A 467 16.92 24.26 -2.74
C GLY A 467 15.42 24.53 -2.66
N ASP A 468 14.96 25.34 -1.70
CA ASP A 468 13.53 25.66 -1.50
C ASP A 468 13.11 27.05 -1.99
N ASN A 469 14.03 27.77 -2.66
CA ASN A 469 13.74 29.14 -3.09
C ASN A 469 12.82 29.12 -4.31
N LEU A 470 11.63 29.71 -4.20
CA LEU A 470 10.71 29.95 -5.33
C LEU A 470 11.42 30.58 -6.53
N LEU A 471 12.44 31.40 -6.28
CA LEU A 471 13.26 32.06 -7.29
C LEU A 471 14.13 31.09 -8.12
N GLU A 472 14.51 29.94 -7.55
CA GLU A 472 15.23 28.89 -8.26
C GLU A 472 14.28 28.04 -9.13
N GLU A 473 13.03 27.84 -8.68
CA GLU A 473 11.97 27.27 -9.54
C GLU A 473 11.69 28.20 -10.73
N LEU A 474 11.66 29.53 -10.53
CA LEU A 474 11.56 30.50 -11.64
C LEU A 474 12.71 30.36 -12.63
N ASN A 475 13.94 30.16 -12.14
CA ASN A 475 15.11 30.02 -13.01
C ASN A 475 15.02 28.75 -13.88
N ARG A 476 14.53 27.64 -13.31
CA ARG A 476 14.35 26.37 -14.04
C ARG A 476 13.23 26.45 -15.08
N ASP A 477 12.15 27.18 -14.78
CA ASP A 477 11.04 27.40 -15.72
C ASP A 477 11.42 28.40 -16.83
N ALA A 478 12.22 29.42 -16.51
CA ALA A 478 12.79 30.36 -17.49
C ALA A 478 13.69 29.67 -18.51
N GLU A 479 14.56 28.75 -18.08
CA GLU A 479 15.39 27.94 -18.99
C GLU A 479 14.54 27.06 -19.93
N ASN A 480 13.39 26.56 -19.46
CA ASN A 480 12.46 25.80 -20.30
C ASN A 480 11.69 26.69 -21.29
N GLN A 481 11.44 27.96 -20.95
CA GLN A 481 10.78 28.94 -21.81
C GLN A 481 11.72 29.57 -22.85
N GLU A 482 12.98 29.88 -22.50
CA GLU A 482 13.98 30.39 -23.46
C GLU A 482 14.30 29.36 -24.55
N ASN A 483 14.29 28.06 -24.23
CA ASN A 483 14.42 27.00 -25.22
C ASN A 483 13.23 26.89 -26.19
N ALA A 484 12.10 27.56 -25.89
CA ALA A 484 10.91 27.56 -26.72
C ALA A 484 10.74 28.84 -27.57
N ASP A 485 11.43 29.94 -27.23
CA ASP A 485 11.15 31.28 -27.81
C ASP A 485 12.27 31.84 -28.71
N TYR A 486 13.32 31.05 -28.99
CA TYR A 486 14.41 31.39 -29.93
C TYR A 486 14.32 30.68 -31.30
N ASP A 487 13.13 30.41 -31.82
CA ASP A 487 12.99 30.07 -33.25
C ASP A 487 11.84 30.84 -33.89
N ASP A 488 12.17 32.07 -34.27
CA ASP A 488 11.30 32.96 -35.02
C ASP A 488 11.14 32.44 -36.46
N HIS A 489 9.88 32.22 -36.84
CA HIS A 489 9.38 32.18 -38.22
C HIS A 489 9.90 31.09 -39.18
N ALA A 490 9.56 29.81 -38.96
CA ALA A 490 8.99 28.92 -40.00
C ALA A 490 8.62 27.52 -39.47
N ASN A 491 7.34 27.13 -39.59
CA ASN A 491 6.87 25.73 -39.61
C ASN A 491 6.93 24.86 -38.32
N ILE A 492 6.89 25.44 -37.11
CA ILE A 492 6.87 24.67 -35.85
C ILE A 492 5.46 24.16 -35.44
N ASP A 493 4.38 24.70 -36.03
CA ASP A 493 3.02 24.47 -35.53
C ASP A 493 2.53 23.02 -35.69
N GLU A 494 2.82 22.35 -36.81
CA GLU A 494 2.30 20.98 -37.01
C GLU A 494 3.05 19.96 -36.16
N LYS A 495 4.38 19.85 -36.22
CA LYS A 495 5.11 18.74 -35.57
C LYS A 495 4.92 18.73 -34.04
N GLN A 496 4.91 19.90 -33.40
CA GLN A 496 4.60 20.02 -31.97
C GLN A 496 3.11 19.80 -31.69
N ALA A 497 2.19 20.25 -32.54
CA ALA A 497 0.77 19.93 -32.39
C ALA A 497 0.50 18.42 -32.56
N TRP A 498 1.21 17.72 -33.45
CA TRP A 498 1.13 16.27 -33.64
C TRP A 498 1.68 15.53 -32.40
N LEU A 499 2.84 15.91 -31.87
CA LEU A 499 3.38 15.35 -30.62
C LEU A 499 2.46 15.61 -29.41
N ASN A 500 1.87 16.82 -29.33
CA ASN A 500 0.89 17.18 -28.31
C ASN A 500 -0.45 16.44 -28.50
N SER A 501 -0.81 16.07 -29.73
CA SER A 501 -1.99 15.26 -30.04
C SER A 501 -1.79 13.80 -29.69
N GLU A 502 -0.57 13.28 -29.81
CA GLU A 502 -0.22 11.88 -29.48
C GLU A 502 -0.12 11.66 -27.96
N SER A 503 0.21 12.72 -27.20
CA SER A 503 0.23 12.74 -25.72
C SER A 503 -1.04 13.29 -25.08
N TRP A 504 -2.07 13.58 -25.89
CA TRP A 504 -3.35 14.06 -25.38
C TRP A 504 -4.15 12.90 -24.79
N GLU A 505 -4.49 13.03 -23.51
CA GLU A 505 -5.38 12.12 -22.80
C GLU A 505 -6.62 12.88 -22.32
N PRO A 506 -7.82 12.25 -22.36
CA PRO A 506 -9.02 12.85 -21.81
C PRO A 506 -8.87 13.11 -20.31
N ASP A 507 -9.66 14.05 -19.80
CA ASP A 507 -9.71 14.30 -18.36
C ASP A 507 -10.23 13.06 -17.60
N PRO A 508 -9.65 12.73 -16.44
CA PRO A 508 -10.14 11.65 -15.59
C PRO A 508 -11.56 11.97 -15.08
N VAL A 509 -12.29 10.96 -14.63
CA VAL A 509 -13.72 11.12 -14.26
C VAL A 509 -13.92 12.07 -13.06
N GLU A 510 -12.90 12.20 -12.21
CA GLU A 510 -12.89 13.07 -11.04
C GLU A 510 -12.67 14.55 -11.37
N ALA A 511 -12.32 14.88 -12.61
CA ALA A 511 -12.09 16.25 -13.05
C ALA A 511 -13.40 17.07 -13.13
N ASP A 512 -13.37 18.32 -12.67
CA ASP A 512 -14.48 19.25 -12.85
C ASP A 512 -14.72 19.53 -14.35
N PRO A 513 -15.91 19.22 -14.92
CA PRO A 513 -16.21 19.43 -16.33
C PRO A 513 -16.15 20.90 -16.78
N LEU A 514 -16.26 21.85 -15.85
CA LEU A 514 -16.24 23.29 -16.14
C LEU A 514 -14.83 23.85 -16.27
N LYS A 515 -13.80 23.07 -15.93
CA LYS A 515 -12.41 23.50 -15.89
C LYS A 515 -11.57 22.56 -16.74
N GLY A 516 -11.08 23.06 -17.88
CA GLY A 516 -10.42 22.23 -18.89
C GLY A 516 -8.98 21.82 -18.54
N ASN A 517 -8.61 20.60 -18.93
CA ASN A 517 -7.29 19.97 -18.79
C ASN A 517 -6.07 20.89 -19.07
N ARG A 518 -6.10 21.62 -20.20
CA ARG A 518 -4.95 22.42 -20.68
C ARG A 518 -4.59 23.56 -19.74
N ASN A 519 -5.56 24.11 -19.03
CA ASN A 519 -5.33 25.20 -18.09
C ASN A 519 -4.87 24.69 -16.72
N ARG A 520 -4.98 23.39 -16.40
CA ARG A 520 -4.47 22.82 -15.14
C ARG A 520 -3.00 22.45 -15.24
N ARG A 521 -2.60 21.81 -16.35
CA ARG A 521 -1.24 21.29 -16.55
C ARG A 521 -0.18 22.36 -16.83
N LYS A 522 -0.57 23.56 -17.27
CA LYS A 522 0.34 24.64 -17.68
C LYS A 522 0.56 25.75 -16.62
N VAL A 523 -0.07 25.69 -15.45
CA VAL A 523 0.09 26.77 -14.46
C VAL A 523 1.34 26.50 -13.65
N ASP A 524 2.36 27.34 -13.78
CA ASP A 524 3.57 27.24 -12.96
C ASP A 524 3.27 27.55 -11.48
N ILE A 525 4.21 27.24 -10.59
CA ILE A 525 4.04 27.51 -9.15
C ILE A 525 3.77 29.01 -8.94
N LEU A 526 4.46 29.87 -9.68
CA LEU A 526 4.21 31.32 -9.67
C LEU A 526 2.79 31.68 -10.12
N GLY A 527 2.29 31.04 -11.17
CA GLY A 527 0.92 31.25 -11.64
C GLY A 527 -0.11 30.88 -10.57
N LEU A 528 0.13 29.80 -9.82
CA LEU A 528 -0.71 29.40 -8.68
C LEU A 528 -0.62 30.40 -7.52
N MET A 529 0.56 30.96 -7.22
CA MET A 529 0.71 32.02 -6.21
C MET A 529 0.00 33.31 -6.61
N VAL A 530 0.15 33.73 -7.87
CA VAL A 530 -0.54 34.91 -8.42
C VAL A 530 -2.06 34.71 -8.41
N SER A 531 -2.54 33.48 -8.62
CA SER A 531 -3.98 33.17 -8.54
C SER A 531 -4.60 33.43 -7.16
N ILE A 532 -3.81 33.37 -6.08
CA ILE A 532 -4.27 33.71 -4.72
C ILE A 532 -4.64 35.20 -4.63
N ILE A 533 -3.81 36.03 -5.26
CA ILE A 533 -3.92 37.50 -5.25
C ILE A 533 -5.00 37.96 -6.24
N GLY A 534 -5.16 37.25 -7.35
CA GLY A 534 -6.15 37.53 -8.38
C GLY A 534 -5.73 38.59 -9.40
N SER A 535 -4.70 39.40 -9.12
CA SER A 535 -4.11 40.33 -10.08
C SER A 535 -2.59 40.39 -9.97
N LYS A 536 -1.94 40.30 -11.13
CA LYS A 536 -0.50 40.51 -11.29
C LYS A 536 -0.08 41.92 -10.87
N ASP A 537 -0.86 42.95 -11.19
CA ASP A 537 -0.49 44.35 -10.94
C ASP A 537 -0.35 44.66 -9.46
N GLN A 538 -1.11 43.98 -8.59
CA GLN A 538 -1.00 44.13 -7.15
C GLN A 538 0.34 43.60 -6.63
N LEU A 539 0.78 42.44 -7.13
CA LEU A 539 2.08 41.86 -6.77
C LEU A 539 3.22 42.75 -7.25
N VAL A 540 3.16 43.24 -8.50
CA VAL A 540 4.17 44.15 -9.06
C VAL A 540 4.25 45.46 -8.28
N ASN A 541 3.11 46.03 -7.90
CA ASN A 541 3.08 47.25 -7.11
C ASN A 541 3.64 47.04 -5.70
N GLU A 542 3.32 45.93 -5.04
CA GLU A 542 3.88 45.62 -3.72
C GLU A 542 5.39 45.38 -3.81
N TYR A 543 5.86 44.64 -4.82
CA TYR A 543 7.29 44.48 -5.10
C TYR A 543 7.99 45.83 -5.30
N ARG A 544 7.40 46.76 -6.06
CA ARG A 544 7.95 48.11 -6.23
C ARG A 544 8.11 48.84 -4.90
N VAL A 545 7.11 48.75 -4.01
CA VAL A 545 7.16 49.41 -2.70
C VAL A 545 8.24 48.77 -1.82
N MET A 546 8.29 47.45 -1.75
CA MET A 546 9.28 46.71 -0.97
C MET A 546 10.71 46.91 -1.49
N LEU A 547 10.88 46.92 -2.82
CA LEU A 547 12.17 47.21 -3.45
C LEU A 547 12.63 48.63 -3.11
N ALA A 548 11.73 49.64 -3.16
CA ALA A 548 12.09 51.01 -2.79
C ALA A 548 12.61 51.10 -1.35
N GLU A 549 11.90 50.48 -0.41
CA GLU A 549 12.30 50.45 1.00
C GLU A 549 13.64 49.72 1.18
N LYS A 550 13.82 48.56 0.53
CA LYS A 550 15.06 47.78 0.56
C LYS A 550 16.25 48.57 0.00
N LEU A 551 16.06 49.24 -1.13
CA LEU A 551 17.09 50.02 -1.83
C LEU A 551 17.51 51.26 -1.04
N LEU A 552 16.58 51.95 -0.37
CA LEU A 552 16.89 53.13 0.45
C LEU A 552 17.61 52.77 1.76
N ASN A 553 17.38 51.56 2.27
CA ASN A 553 18.04 51.07 3.49
C ASN A 553 19.46 50.51 3.24
N LYS A 554 19.87 50.33 1.98
CA LYS A 554 21.21 49.84 1.61
C LYS A 554 22.23 50.97 1.51
N SER A 555 23.18 51.00 2.44
CA SER A 555 24.27 52.00 2.45
C SER A 555 25.46 51.64 1.57
N ASP A 556 25.63 50.37 1.20
CA ASP A 556 26.77 49.82 0.45
C ASP A 556 26.57 49.82 -1.07
N PHE A 557 25.37 50.17 -1.54
CA PHE A 557 24.97 50.10 -2.96
C PHE A 557 25.25 48.71 -3.57
N GLU A 558 25.13 47.62 -2.80
CA GLU A 558 25.21 46.25 -3.31
C GLU A 558 23.84 45.81 -3.83
N ILE A 559 23.68 45.80 -5.15
CA ILE A 559 22.37 45.57 -5.81
C ILE A 559 22.38 44.38 -6.78
N ASP A 560 23.48 43.63 -6.88
CA ASP A 560 23.61 42.53 -7.86
C ASP A 560 22.54 41.43 -7.69
N SER A 561 22.17 41.13 -6.43
CA SER A 561 21.09 40.19 -6.12
C SER A 561 19.70 40.70 -6.52
N ASP A 562 19.46 42.00 -6.38
CA ASP A 562 18.19 42.63 -6.78
C ASP A 562 18.07 42.74 -8.30
N ILE A 563 19.18 43.01 -9.01
CA ILE A 563 19.25 42.97 -10.48
C ILE A 563 18.90 41.57 -10.97
N ARG A 564 19.52 40.51 -10.42
CA ARG A 564 19.21 39.12 -10.80
C ARG A 564 17.73 38.78 -10.57
N THR A 565 17.19 39.19 -9.43
CA THR A 565 15.77 38.97 -9.10
C THR A 565 14.85 39.70 -10.07
N LEU A 566 15.19 40.94 -10.44
CA LEU A 566 14.42 41.72 -11.40
C LEU A 566 14.41 41.08 -12.80
N GLU A 567 15.55 40.58 -13.28
CA GLU A 567 15.62 39.92 -14.59
C GLU A 567 14.75 38.66 -14.63
N LEU A 568 14.76 37.83 -13.57
CA LEU A 568 13.85 36.68 -13.46
C LEU A 568 12.38 37.11 -13.47
N LEU A 569 12.05 38.19 -12.76
CA LEU A 569 10.68 38.72 -12.76
C LEU A 569 10.29 39.30 -14.13
N LYS A 570 11.22 39.87 -14.91
CA LYS A 570 10.96 40.33 -16.28
C LYS A 570 10.59 39.18 -17.21
N ILE A 571 11.17 37.99 -17.03
CA ILE A 571 10.82 36.80 -17.84
C ILE A 571 9.35 36.42 -17.61
N HIS A 572 8.90 36.35 -16.36
CA HIS A 572 7.52 35.91 -16.06
C HIS A 572 6.47 37.02 -16.18
N PHE A 573 6.83 38.27 -15.85
CA PHE A 573 5.91 39.41 -15.81
C PHE A 573 6.08 40.37 -16.99
N GLY A 574 7.05 40.17 -17.87
CA GLY A 574 7.33 41.04 -19.00
C GLY A 574 8.01 42.36 -18.61
N GLU A 575 8.84 42.87 -19.51
CA GLU A 575 9.66 44.07 -19.31
C GLU A 575 8.82 45.32 -18.96
N SER A 576 7.68 45.51 -19.63
CA SER A 576 6.82 46.68 -19.45
C SER A 576 6.25 46.82 -18.04
N SER A 577 5.95 45.70 -17.38
CA SER A 577 5.44 45.70 -16.00
C SER A 577 6.54 46.02 -14.99
N MET A 578 7.79 45.66 -15.30
CA MET A 578 8.96 45.79 -14.42
C MET A 578 9.74 47.11 -14.61
N GLN A 579 9.44 47.88 -15.65
CA GLN A 579 10.14 49.12 -16.02
C GLN A 579 10.38 50.08 -14.85
N LYS A 580 9.39 50.25 -13.94
CA LYS A 580 9.53 51.16 -12.79
C LYS A 580 10.61 50.68 -11.82
N CYS A 581 10.69 49.38 -11.56
CA CYS A 581 11.69 48.78 -10.69
C CYS A 581 13.09 48.83 -11.32
N GLU A 582 13.18 48.66 -12.63
CA GLU A 582 14.43 48.80 -13.39
C GLU A 582 15.02 50.21 -13.30
N ILE A 583 14.18 51.23 -13.45
CA ILE A 583 14.62 52.63 -13.31
C ILE A 583 15.13 52.90 -11.90
N MET A 584 14.49 52.36 -10.86
CA MET A 584 14.93 52.51 -9.48
C MET A 584 16.32 51.90 -9.22
N LEU A 585 16.63 50.74 -9.84
CA LEU A 585 17.97 50.15 -9.75
C LEU A 585 19.01 50.98 -10.51
N ASN A 586 18.67 51.46 -11.71
CA ASN A 586 19.54 52.35 -12.49
C ASN A 586 19.83 53.67 -11.76
N ASP A 587 18.85 54.25 -11.07
CA ASP A 587 19.04 55.45 -10.24
C ASP A 587 20.12 55.23 -9.18
N LEU A 588 20.16 54.06 -8.52
CA LEU A 588 21.21 53.74 -7.54
C LEU A 588 22.58 53.53 -8.17
N ILE A 589 22.65 52.88 -9.35
CA ILE A 589 23.91 52.71 -10.10
C ILE A 589 24.48 54.09 -10.45
N ASP A 590 23.63 54.98 -10.97
CA ASP A 590 24.02 56.34 -11.32
C ASP A 590 24.34 57.19 -10.08
N SER A 591 23.64 56.99 -8.97
CA SER A 591 23.96 57.63 -7.69
C SER A 591 25.34 57.23 -7.19
N LYS A 592 25.68 55.93 -7.20
CA LYS A 592 27.00 55.41 -6.82
C LYS A 592 28.11 55.99 -7.70
N ARG A 593 27.89 56.04 -9.01
CA ARG A 593 28.82 56.64 -9.98
C ARG A 593 29.02 58.13 -9.73
N THR A 594 27.92 58.87 -9.53
CA THR A 594 27.95 60.32 -9.28
C THR A 594 28.65 60.64 -7.98
N ASN A 595 28.34 59.89 -6.91
CA ASN A 595 28.95 60.08 -5.61
C ASN A 595 30.47 59.80 -5.64
N SER A 596 30.90 58.75 -6.35
CA SER A 596 32.33 58.46 -6.58
C SER A 596 33.04 59.57 -7.37
N ASN A 597 32.38 60.13 -8.39
CA ASN A 597 32.91 61.25 -9.16
C ASN A 597 33.03 62.53 -8.33
N ILE A 598 32.05 62.81 -7.46
CA ILE A 598 32.08 63.97 -6.55
C ILE A 598 33.23 63.82 -5.56
N LYS A 599 33.36 62.66 -4.89
CA LYS A 599 34.47 62.38 -3.95
C LYS A 599 35.83 62.51 -4.62
N THR A 600 36.01 61.94 -5.82
CA THR A 600 37.28 62.05 -6.56
C THR A 600 37.58 63.47 -7.07
N SER A 601 36.56 64.26 -7.44
CA SER A 601 36.73 65.66 -7.83
C SER A 601 37.10 66.55 -6.64
N LEU A 602 36.48 66.33 -5.48
CA LEU A 602 36.79 67.05 -4.23
C LEU A 602 38.24 66.78 -3.79
N LEU A 603 38.67 65.51 -3.79
CA LEU A 603 40.04 65.11 -3.48
C LEU A 603 41.09 65.77 -4.40
N LYS A 604 40.74 66.01 -5.67
CA LYS A 604 41.61 66.73 -6.62
C LYS A 604 41.63 68.24 -6.39
N SER A 605 40.52 68.85 -5.97
CA SER A 605 40.42 70.29 -5.70
C SER A 605 41.19 70.73 -4.46
N SER A 606 41.27 69.87 -3.43
CA SER A 606 42.04 70.15 -2.20
C SER A 606 43.57 70.09 -2.41
N GLN A 607 44.07 69.68 -3.58
CA GLN A 607 45.51 69.60 -3.87
C GLN A 607 46.07 70.82 -4.63
N THR A 608 45.25 71.82 -4.96
CA THR A 608 45.70 73.01 -5.72
C THR A 608 45.32 74.32 -5.03
N VAL A 609 45.97 74.66 -3.91
CA VAL A 609 46.45 76.00 -3.49
C VAL A 609 47.02 75.86 -2.05
N PRO A 610 48.30 76.20 -1.79
CA PRO A 610 48.79 76.32 -0.42
C PRO A 610 48.38 77.67 0.16
N GLY A 611 47.45 77.67 1.11
CA GLY A 611 47.19 78.81 2.00
C GLY A 611 45.76 79.33 2.02
N GLN A 612 44.82 78.57 2.57
CA GLN A 612 43.64 79.10 3.26
C GLN A 612 43.05 78.02 4.17
N GLU A 613 43.28 78.14 5.47
CA GLU A 613 42.59 77.37 6.51
C GLU A 613 41.26 78.07 6.82
N GLU A 614 40.16 77.58 6.25
CA GLU A 614 38.84 77.71 6.85
C GLU A 614 38.23 76.31 6.95
N ALA A 615 37.48 76.08 8.02
CA ALA A 615 37.00 74.79 8.48
C ALA A 615 36.04 74.11 7.48
N GLU A 616 36.59 73.48 6.43
CA GLU A 616 35.86 72.55 5.60
C GLU A 616 35.76 71.22 6.34
N VAL A 617 34.55 70.91 6.82
CA VAL A 617 34.15 69.58 7.29
C VAL A 617 34.68 68.56 6.29
N SER A 618 35.36 67.51 6.75
CA SER A 618 35.85 66.44 5.89
C SER A 618 34.69 65.89 5.03
N HIS A 619 34.61 66.33 3.78
CA HIS A 619 33.52 66.02 2.84
C HIS A 619 33.50 64.55 2.40
N ASP A 620 34.45 63.75 2.89
CA ASP A 620 34.50 62.29 2.75
C ASP A 620 33.34 61.57 3.47
N VAL A 621 32.60 62.29 4.33
CA VAL A 621 31.48 61.77 5.15
C VAL A 621 30.10 61.96 4.48
N LEU A 622 30.01 62.68 3.37
CA LEU A 622 28.72 62.93 2.70
C LEU A 622 28.43 61.87 1.64
N ASP A 623 27.43 61.04 1.89
CA ASP A 623 26.83 60.16 0.88
C ASP A 623 25.40 60.63 0.58
N ALA A 624 25.10 60.85 -0.69
CA ALA A 624 23.77 61.25 -1.16
C ALA A 624 23.23 60.22 -2.13
N THR A 625 21.96 59.85 -1.93
CA THR A 625 21.20 58.97 -2.83
C THR A 625 20.34 59.82 -3.76
N ILE A 626 20.66 59.83 -5.05
CA ILE A 626 19.94 60.58 -6.08
C ILE A 626 18.88 59.65 -6.71
N ILE A 627 17.61 60.05 -6.68
CA ILE A 627 16.48 59.22 -7.13
C ILE A 627 15.55 59.99 -8.08
N SER A 628 14.89 59.26 -8.98
CA SER A 628 13.88 59.83 -9.89
C SER A 628 12.50 59.95 -9.23
N SER A 629 11.92 61.15 -9.21
CA SER A 629 10.67 61.39 -8.48
C SER A 629 9.44 60.64 -9.01
N ASN A 630 9.39 60.35 -10.31
CA ASN A 630 8.20 59.80 -10.96
C ASN A 630 8.09 58.26 -10.89
N PHE A 631 9.20 57.57 -10.65
CA PHE A 631 9.25 56.11 -10.73
C PHE A 631 9.25 55.44 -9.35
N TRP A 632 9.68 56.17 -8.32
CA TRP A 632 9.67 55.74 -6.93
C TRP A 632 8.27 55.89 -6.29
N PRO A 633 7.95 55.08 -5.27
CA PRO A 633 6.78 55.31 -4.42
C PRO A 633 6.82 56.69 -3.74
N PRO A 634 5.66 57.28 -3.40
CA PRO A 634 5.61 58.60 -2.76
C PRO A 634 6.32 58.57 -1.40
N ILE A 635 7.36 59.41 -1.26
CA ILE A 635 8.11 59.59 -0.01
C ILE A 635 7.43 60.70 0.80
N GLN A 636 7.17 60.43 2.09
CA GLN A 636 6.62 61.43 3.00
C GLN A 636 7.69 62.50 3.26
N THR A 637 7.39 63.75 2.89
CA THR A 637 8.29 64.89 3.09
C THR A 637 7.76 65.74 4.24
N GLU A 638 8.44 65.71 5.38
CA GLU A 638 8.21 66.65 6.48
C GLU A 638 9.26 67.77 6.42
N MET A 639 8.84 69.01 6.60
CA MET A 639 9.77 70.15 6.65
C MET A 639 10.59 70.09 7.94
N THR A 640 11.84 69.66 7.83
CA THR A 640 12.81 69.70 8.92
C THR A 640 13.75 70.89 8.71
N PHE A 641 14.01 71.65 9.78
CA PHE A 641 15.03 72.69 9.75
C PHE A 641 16.39 72.01 9.92
N GLY A 642 17.20 72.01 8.86
CA GLY A 642 18.55 71.48 8.91
C GLY A 642 19.41 72.19 9.98
N PRO A 643 20.35 71.49 10.63
CA PRO A 643 21.24 72.12 11.59
C PRO A 643 22.02 73.25 10.91
N ARG A 644 22.01 74.44 11.51
CA ARG A 644 22.91 75.52 11.09
C ARG A 644 24.33 75.05 11.31
N VAL A 645 25.07 74.85 10.22
CA VAL A 645 26.52 74.68 10.24
C VAL A 645 27.08 75.99 10.83
N ALA A 646 27.75 75.88 11.98
CA ALA A 646 28.31 76.99 12.75
C ALA A 646 29.76 77.25 12.36
#